data_AF-A0A0U5IEA5-F1
#
_entry.id   AF-A0A0U5IEA5-F1
#
_cell.length_a   1.000
_cell.length_b   1.000
_cell.length_c   1.000
_cell.angle_alpha   90.00
_cell.angle_beta   90.00
_cell.angle_gamma   90.00
#
_symmetry.space_group_name_H-M   'P 1'
#
loop_
_entity.id
_entity.type
_entity.pdbx_description
1 polymer ?
#
loop_
_entity_poly.entity_id
_entity_poly.type
_entity_poly.pdbx_seq_one_letter_code
_entity_poly.pdbx_strand_id
1 'polypeptide(L)'
;MAIGGVGGSGTRLVAELLMRAGLFVGSDLNESLDNLWFTLLFKRIGILDCSDAEFQTCVDLFARRMRGRTDFPAADRAFLKRLARANRPQHDSLWLEGRVASFFSPSSDTARTGRWGWKEPNTHVVLARLMRSMPTLKYIHVVRSGLDMAYSQNQNQLRLWGPRFLGIDPIPIDPRHSLKYWCRVHEHLLEVFECFPGRCLLLNFDRLCEDPRRHLDGMLTFLDVDPSRAPIDELALLIHPPASIGRYRDFDTSLLDPQDIATVAKLGFPTETETETETETETETETETETETETETETTTLRAVDDPCNAPTTAPRRHRTAIVVLGMHRSGTSAFTRVAGLLGGTLPGDLMPPVPDNNEAGFWESMGIYRLNDTLLRCAGSRWDDWRELSFDWARLQVSDGFKRRATEAVNRAFGSRDLIIVKDPRICRIFPFWQKTFQGMAMDVVCLLPVRNPLEVAASLRRRDGFDPAKSYLLWLRHTLDAEAATRDSRRSIVTFDHLMSDWRNCATRIEQHLGITWPRDVGTEAIQEIDRFLQERLRHNRASTQDLDEDTSVPRWVKQTFSSLLELVDQPDSADALCALDRVREELRQADRAIGPVFKLEAIAGKRLTRTVGVVTQSLDRQKVRVQELECALARHRSETNQLRSEILALESRATELEAALARNRCIAEDLRAEIAESTDRLEQQRDQVVFRLYALQSSAIWQLGRYLFAAEQRFPATFRRLLAIPKVISWTLTMRLRSRLRLRAEMKRIQASGLFDEGWYVRTYPEMLASGYRAPIHWSLIGWRKGYCPNPLFDTAWYLEHNPDVREAEIDPLLHYFGRGAFEGRNPHPHFSSCWYLERNPDVAQSGINPLTHFLRAGWIEGRAPNPGFDMPGYLSSHPDVAAANINPLVHYLLHRRNDGRDSQPSGDSAPGTHSAGQRLDGFA
;
A
#
# COMPACT_ATOMS: atom_id res chain seq x y z
N MET A 1 -15.53 15.01 -15.53
CA MET A 1 -15.52 13.55 -15.29
C MET A 1 -14.25 13.13 -14.57
N ALA A 2 -14.18 11.97 -13.96
CA ALA A 2 -12.99 11.52 -13.25
C ALA A 2 -12.75 10.03 -13.44
N ILE A 3 -11.48 9.63 -13.53
CA ILE A 3 -11.06 8.26 -13.74
C ILE A 3 -10.20 7.84 -12.55
N GLY A 4 -10.59 6.76 -11.88
CA GLY A 4 -9.79 6.16 -10.82
C GLY A 4 -9.75 4.65 -10.93
N GLY A 5 -9.03 4.01 -10.00
CA GLY A 5 -8.80 2.58 -10.02
C GLY A 5 -7.93 2.15 -8.84
N VAL A 6 -7.91 0.85 -8.56
CA VAL A 6 -6.99 0.25 -7.60
C VAL A 6 -5.82 -0.38 -8.35
N GLY A 7 -4.58 -0.11 -7.94
CA GLY A 7 -3.38 -0.64 -8.58
C GLY A 7 -3.20 -0.22 -10.06
N GLY A 8 -2.46 -1.03 -10.82
CA GLY A 8 -2.24 -0.87 -12.26
C GLY A 8 -3.45 -1.27 -13.12
N SER A 9 -4.64 -0.81 -12.74
CA SER A 9 -5.95 -1.21 -13.24
C SER A 9 -6.26 -0.87 -14.72
N GLY A 10 -5.29 -0.34 -15.48
CA GLY A 10 -5.54 0.08 -16.87
C GLY A 10 -6.11 1.50 -17.01
N THR A 11 -6.17 2.28 -15.92
CA THR A 11 -6.66 3.66 -15.91
C THR A 11 -5.95 4.61 -16.90
N ARG A 12 -4.69 4.34 -17.25
CA ARG A 12 -3.94 5.11 -18.27
C ARG A 12 -4.56 4.97 -19.65
N LEU A 13 -4.90 3.74 -20.06
CA LEU A 13 -5.51 3.45 -21.36
C LEU A 13 -6.84 4.19 -21.48
N VAL A 14 -7.68 4.11 -20.45
CA VAL A 14 -8.98 4.79 -20.42
C VAL A 14 -8.82 6.31 -20.53
N ALA A 15 -7.83 6.90 -19.86
CA ALA A 15 -7.54 8.33 -20.00
C ALA A 15 -7.11 8.69 -21.43
N GLU A 16 -6.24 7.89 -22.05
CA GLU A 16 -5.77 8.10 -23.42
C GLU A 16 -6.91 8.03 -24.44
N LEU A 17 -7.78 7.02 -24.32
CA LEU A 17 -8.97 6.87 -25.17
C LEU A 17 -9.87 8.11 -25.10
N LEU A 18 -10.09 8.63 -23.90
CA LEU A 18 -10.94 9.81 -23.69
C LEU A 18 -10.28 11.12 -24.15
N MET A 19 -8.95 11.23 -24.03
CA MET A 19 -8.21 12.36 -24.61
C MET A 19 -8.34 12.37 -26.13
N ARG A 20 -8.21 11.21 -26.78
CA ARG A 20 -8.42 11.06 -28.24
C ARG A 20 -9.87 11.32 -28.65
N ALA A 21 -10.83 11.02 -27.78
CA ALA A 21 -12.24 11.40 -27.94
C ALA A 21 -12.52 12.89 -27.66
N GLY A 22 -11.49 13.71 -27.40
CA GLY A 22 -11.61 15.18 -27.28
C GLY A 22 -11.87 15.71 -25.87
N LEU A 23 -11.66 14.90 -24.82
CA LEU A 23 -11.79 15.34 -23.43
C LEU A 23 -10.46 15.91 -22.89
N PHE A 24 -10.53 17.07 -22.23
CA PHE A 24 -9.37 17.65 -21.54
C PHE A 24 -9.16 17.00 -20.17
N VAL A 25 -7.97 16.44 -19.89
CA VAL A 25 -7.66 15.76 -18.61
C VAL A 25 -6.69 16.52 -17.68
N GLY A 26 -6.25 17.71 -18.11
CA GLY A 26 -5.28 18.55 -17.41
C GLY A 26 -4.00 18.77 -18.22
N SER A 27 -3.15 19.69 -17.75
CA SER A 27 -1.87 20.02 -18.40
C SER A 27 -0.64 19.61 -17.59
N ASP A 28 -0.77 19.43 -16.26
CA ASP A 28 0.31 18.90 -15.41
C ASP A 28 0.07 17.41 -15.15
N LEU A 29 0.62 16.59 -16.04
CA LEU A 29 0.45 15.14 -16.07
C LEU A 29 1.81 14.43 -15.91
N ASN A 30 1.83 13.25 -15.30
CA ASN A 30 2.99 12.35 -15.37
C ASN A 30 2.91 11.40 -16.58
N GLU A 31 3.91 10.53 -16.75
CA GLU A 31 3.94 9.50 -17.81
C GLU A 31 2.77 8.50 -17.77
N SER A 32 2.13 8.36 -16.60
CA SER A 32 0.93 7.54 -16.39
C SER A 32 -0.36 8.33 -16.62
N LEU A 33 -0.27 9.59 -17.07
CA LEU A 33 -1.38 10.53 -17.26
C LEU A 33 -2.14 10.88 -15.97
N ASP A 34 -1.50 10.74 -14.81
CA ASP A 34 -2.06 11.21 -13.54
C ASP A 34 -2.07 12.72 -13.46
N ASN A 35 -3.19 13.30 -13.08
CA ASN A 35 -3.30 14.74 -12.85
C ASN A 35 -2.60 15.14 -11.56
N LEU A 36 -1.49 15.86 -11.70
CA LEU A 36 -0.60 16.17 -10.59
C LEU A 36 -1.09 17.32 -9.71
N TRP A 37 -2.00 18.15 -10.22
CA TRP A 37 -2.75 19.11 -9.39
C TRP A 37 -3.71 18.40 -8.44
N PHE A 38 -4.38 17.35 -8.92
CA PHE A 38 -5.21 16.51 -8.05
C PHE A 38 -4.34 15.82 -6.98
N THR A 39 -3.18 15.29 -7.38
CA THR A 39 -2.19 14.71 -6.45
C THR A 39 -1.76 15.70 -5.37
N LEU A 40 -1.44 16.95 -5.74
CA LEU A 40 -1.06 18.00 -4.81
C LEU A 40 -2.15 18.25 -3.74
N LEU A 41 -3.41 18.36 -4.18
CA LEU A 41 -4.53 18.76 -3.33
C LEU A 41 -5.10 17.60 -2.49
N PHE A 42 -5.28 16.43 -3.10
CA PHE A 42 -6.08 15.32 -2.54
C PHE A 42 -5.25 14.10 -2.14
N LYS A 43 -4.12 13.79 -2.80
CA LYS A 43 -3.30 12.62 -2.45
C LYS A 43 -2.40 12.90 -1.24
N ARG A 44 -3.04 13.01 -0.07
CA ARG A 44 -2.41 13.23 1.25
C ARG A 44 -3.30 12.63 2.34
N ILE A 45 -2.71 11.94 3.33
CA ILE A 45 -3.48 11.26 4.40
C ILE A 45 -4.42 12.24 5.13
N GLY A 46 -3.97 13.48 5.38
CA GLY A 46 -4.77 14.52 6.03
C GLY A 46 -6.05 14.94 5.30
N ILE A 47 -6.23 14.57 4.02
CA ILE A 47 -7.47 14.88 3.27
C ILE A 47 -8.70 14.18 3.87
N LEU A 48 -8.50 13.00 4.45
CA LEU A 48 -9.59 12.20 5.05
C LEU A 48 -10.11 12.86 6.33
N ASP A 49 -9.26 13.64 7.00
CA ASP A 49 -9.52 14.29 8.28
C ASP A 49 -9.71 15.81 8.14
N CYS A 50 -9.81 16.32 6.91
CA CYS A 50 -9.97 17.75 6.68
C CYS A 50 -11.41 18.24 6.82
N SER A 51 -11.57 19.49 7.29
CA SER A 51 -12.89 20.11 7.42
C SER A 51 -13.58 20.24 6.06
N ASP A 52 -14.91 20.33 6.04
CA ASP A 52 -15.65 20.50 4.79
C ASP A 52 -15.29 21.81 4.08
N ALA A 53 -14.99 22.87 4.83
CA ALA A 53 -14.49 24.11 4.27
C ALA A 53 -13.13 23.94 3.58
N GLU A 54 -12.16 23.27 4.23
CA GLU A 54 -10.85 23.01 3.63
C GLU A 54 -10.98 22.12 2.38
N PHE A 55 -11.82 21.09 2.45
CA PHE A 55 -12.08 20.21 1.32
C PHE A 55 -12.72 20.97 0.15
N GLN A 56 -13.69 21.82 0.43
CA GLN A 56 -14.34 22.65 -0.58
C GLN A 56 -13.34 23.63 -1.21
N THR A 57 -12.44 24.23 -0.43
CA THR A 57 -11.33 25.04 -0.99
C THR A 57 -10.47 24.23 -1.97
N CYS A 58 -10.12 22.98 -1.65
CA CYS A 58 -9.39 22.12 -2.59
C CYS A 58 -10.19 21.87 -3.89
N VAL A 59 -11.49 21.57 -3.77
CA VAL A 59 -12.39 21.34 -4.91
C VAL A 59 -12.48 22.59 -5.79
N ASP A 60 -12.67 23.75 -5.20
CA ASP A 60 -12.82 25.03 -5.91
C ASP A 60 -11.53 25.40 -6.64
N LEU A 61 -10.38 25.27 -5.97
CA LEU A 61 -9.07 25.49 -6.59
C LEU A 61 -8.83 24.55 -7.77
N PHE A 62 -9.12 23.26 -7.59
CA PHE A 62 -8.96 22.26 -8.63
C PHE A 62 -9.86 22.57 -9.83
N ALA A 63 -11.16 22.79 -9.61
CA ALA A 63 -12.11 23.11 -10.66
C ALA A 63 -11.78 24.43 -11.37
N ARG A 64 -11.34 25.46 -10.63
CA ARG A 64 -10.88 26.73 -11.20
C ARG A 64 -9.70 26.49 -12.14
N ARG A 65 -8.69 25.74 -11.68
CA ARG A 65 -7.51 25.45 -12.49
C ARG A 65 -7.82 24.62 -13.74
N MET A 66 -8.69 23.61 -13.61
CA MET A 66 -9.13 22.75 -14.72
C MET A 66 -9.94 23.51 -15.78
N ARG A 67 -10.58 24.63 -15.41
CA ARG A 67 -11.25 25.56 -16.33
C ARG A 67 -10.29 26.58 -16.98
N GLY A 68 -8.98 26.43 -16.78
CA GLY A 68 -7.97 27.32 -17.37
C GLY A 68 -7.79 28.66 -16.66
N ARG A 69 -8.37 28.83 -15.47
CA ARG A 69 -8.29 30.08 -14.71
C ARG A 69 -6.98 30.15 -13.93
N THR A 70 -6.29 31.28 -14.02
CA THR A 70 -5.00 31.56 -13.36
C THR A 70 -5.10 32.69 -12.32
N ASP A 71 -6.28 33.26 -12.14
CA ASP A 71 -6.59 34.33 -11.20
C ASP A 71 -6.80 33.79 -9.78
N PHE A 72 -5.71 33.57 -9.05
CA PHE A 72 -5.75 33.08 -7.67
C PHE A 72 -5.46 34.20 -6.64
N PRO A 73 -6.40 34.46 -5.69
CA PRO A 73 -6.20 35.31 -4.52
C PRO A 73 -4.95 34.97 -3.69
N ALA A 74 -4.47 35.93 -2.89
CA ALA A 74 -3.32 35.71 -2.02
C ALA A 74 -3.54 34.58 -1.00
N ALA A 75 -4.77 34.43 -0.48
CA ALA A 75 -5.13 33.36 0.44
C ALA A 75 -4.97 31.96 -0.18
N ASP A 76 -5.40 31.79 -1.43
CA ASP A 76 -5.26 30.54 -2.19
C ASP A 76 -3.79 30.18 -2.43
N ARG A 77 -2.96 31.19 -2.72
CA ARG A 77 -1.51 31.00 -2.88
C ARG A 77 -0.85 30.56 -1.58
N ALA A 78 -1.23 31.18 -0.46
CA ALA A 78 -0.74 30.79 0.86
C ALA A 78 -1.18 29.37 1.23
N PHE A 79 -2.42 29.01 0.91
CA PHE A 79 -2.96 27.66 1.09
C PHE A 79 -2.14 26.61 0.34
N LEU A 80 -1.92 26.80 -0.97
CA LEU A 80 -1.13 25.89 -1.79
C LEU A 80 0.33 25.76 -1.33
N LYS A 81 0.98 26.87 -0.97
CA LYS A 81 2.35 26.84 -0.41
C LYS A 81 2.41 26.07 0.91
N ARG A 82 1.41 26.21 1.78
CA ARG A 82 1.32 25.43 3.02
C ARG A 82 1.20 23.93 2.74
N LEU A 83 0.46 23.54 1.70
CA LEU A 83 0.34 22.13 1.29
C LEU A 83 1.64 21.55 0.74
N ALA A 84 2.50 22.37 0.14
CA ALA A 84 3.78 21.93 -0.41
C ALA A 84 4.88 21.76 0.65
N ARG A 85 4.81 22.52 1.76
CA ARG A 85 5.76 22.40 2.88
C ARG A 85 5.52 21.19 3.78
N ALA A 86 4.39 20.51 3.65
CA ALA A 86 4.07 19.33 4.43
C ALA A 86 4.83 18.11 3.89
N ASN A 87 5.60 17.43 4.74
CA ASN A 87 6.34 16.22 4.36
C ASN A 87 5.36 15.09 3.94
N ARG A 88 5.59 14.45 2.79
CA ARG A 88 4.76 13.34 2.29
C ARG A 88 5.63 12.13 1.96
N PRO A 89 5.23 10.89 2.35
CA PRO A 89 6.03 9.69 2.12
C PRO A 89 6.41 9.42 0.65
N GLN A 90 5.61 9.91 -0.31
CA GLN A 90 5.80 9.64 -1.74
C GLN A 90 6.28 10.87 -2.54
N HIS A 91 6.27 12.06 -1.96
CA HIS A 91 6.57 13.31 -2.66
C HIS A 91 7.31 14.26 -1.72
N ASP A 92 8.56 14.58 -2.04
CA ASP A 92 9.34 15.56 -1.29
C ASP A 92 8.80 16.99 -1.49
N SER A 93 9.28 17.93 -0.66
CA SER A 93 8.85 19.32 -0.71
C SER A 93 9.19 20.02 -2.02
N LEU A 94 10.30 19.67 -2.66
CA LEU A 94 10.75 20.30 -3.91
C LEU A 94 9.83 19.90 -5.07
N TRP A 95 9.45 18.63 -5.14
CA TRP A 95 8.45 18.12 -6.07
C TRP A 95 7.11 18.84 -5.89
N LEU A 96 6.65 18.98 -4.65
CA LEU A 96 5.38 19.64 -4.33
C LEU A 96 5.41 21.14 -4.66
N GLU A 97 6.51 21.83 -4.39
CA GLU A 97 6.71 23.23 -4.78
C GLU A 97 6.67 23.39 -6.30
N GLY A 98 7.25 22.45 -7.04
CA GLY A 98 7.14 22.40 -8.50
C GLY A 98 5.68 22.28 -8.98
N ARG A 99 4.82 21.53 -8.28
CA ARG A 99 3.37 21.46 -8.60
C ARG A 99 2.63 22.74 -8.25
N VAL A 100 3.03 23.45 -7.19
CA VAL A 100 2.48 24.77 -6.87
C VAL A 100 2.84 25.77 -7.96
N ALA A 101 4.08 25.73 -8.47
CA ALA A 101 4.51 26.58 -9.59
C ALA A 101 3.71 26.30 -10.87
N SER A 102 3.52 25.02 -11.23
CA SER A 102 2.70 24.65 -12.40
C SER A 102 1.23 25.07 -12.25
N PHE A 103 0.70 25.08 -11.02
CA PHE A 103 -0.65 25.54 -10.71
C PHE A 103 -0.88 27.00 -11.13
N PHE A 104 0.14 27.85 -11.01
CA PHE A 104 0.07 29.27 -11.37
C PHE A 104 0.59 29.58 -12.78
N SER A 105 1.20 28.61 -13.44
CA SER A 105 1.77 28.81 -14.78
C SER A 105 0.65 28.95 -15.82
N PRO A 106 0.78 29.89 -16.79
CA PRO A 106 -0.12 29.96 -17.93
C PRO A 106 -0.15 28.61 -18.66
N SER A 107 -1.33 28.12 -19.01
CA SER A 107 -1.48 26.94 -19.90
C SER A 107 -2.21 27.37 -21.17
N SER A 108 -1.65 27.01 -22.33
CA SER A 108 -2.30 27.17 -23.63
C SER A 108 -3.49 26.22 -23.80
N ASP A 109 -3.52 25.13 -23.04
CA ASP A 109 -4.55 24.10 -23.12
C ASP A 109 -5.61 24.35 -22.05
N THR A 110 -6.71 24.95 -22.49
CA THR A 110 -7.96 25.01 -21.74
C THR A 110 -8.96 24.07 -22.39
N ALA A 111 -9.99 23.65 -21.65
CA ALA A 111 -11.07 22.85 -22.21
C ALA A 111 -11.80 23.63 -23.31
N ARG A 112 -11.31 23.56 -24.56
CA ARG A 112 -11.91 24.22 -25.75
C ARG A 112 -13.37 23.81 -25.96
N THR A 113 -13.74 22.63 -25.45
CA THR A 113 -15.06 22.01 -25.56
C THR A 113 -15.96 22.21 -24.33
N GLY A 114 -15.46 22.87 -23.27
CA GLY A 114 -16.18 23.01 -21.99
C GLY A 114 -16.27 21.72 -21.16
N ARG A 115 -15.91 20.56 -21.72
CA ARG A 115 -15.86 19.26 -21.04
C ARG A 115 -14.44 18.95 -20.59
N TRP A 116 -14.29 18.65 -19.31
CA TRP A 116 -13.01 18.30 -18.71
C TRP A 116 -13.16 17.16 -17.72
N GLY A 117 -12.04 16.50 -17.46
CA GLY A 117 -11.91 15.51 -16.42
C GLY A 117 -10.49 15.40 -15.91
N TRP A 118 -10.22 14.33 -15.18
CA TRP A 118 -8.88 14.00 -14.73
C TRP A 118 -8.77 12.50 -14.54
N LYS A 119 -7.55 11.99 -14.67
CA LYS A 119 -7.21 10.65 -14.23
C LYS A 119 -6.33 10.78 -13.00
N GLU A 120 -6.73 10.12 -11.92
CA GLU A 120 -5.87 9.91 -10.76
C GLU A 120 -6.42 8.69 -9.99
N PRO A 121 -5.68 7.57 -9.90
CA PRO A 121 -6.16 6.31 -9.32
C PRO A 121 -6.74 6.45 -7.91
N ASN A 122 -6.15 7.30 -7.07
CA ASN A 122 -6.55 7.57 -5.70
C ASN A 122 -7.80 8.47 -5.58
N THR A 123 -8.41 8.91 -6.69
CA THR A 123 -9.68 9.64 -6.67
C THR A 123 -10.77 8.89 -5.88
N HIS A 124 -10.76 7.54 -5.91
CA HIS A 124 -11.70 6.70 -5.17
C HIS A 124 -11.71 6.99 -3.66
N VAL A 125 -10.57 7.38 -3.09
CA VAL A 125 -10.38 7.62 -1.65
C VAL A 125 -11.27 8.75 -1.12
N VAL A 126 -11.54 9.76 -1.95
CA VAL A 126 -12.34 10.94 -1.59
C VAL A 126 -13.61 11.07 -2.44
N LEU A 127 -13.97 10.03 -3.18
CA LEU A 127 -15.02 10.07 -4.20
C LEU A 127 -16.36 10.55 -3.64
N ALA A 128 -16.81 9.99 -2.51
CA ALA A 128 -18.10 10.35 -1.90
C ALA A 128 -18.19 11.84 -1.52
N ARG A 129 -17.06 12.48 -1.18
CA ARG A 129 -17.03 13.93 -0.89
C ARG A 129 -17.00 14.73 -2.19
N LEU A 130 -16.21 14.30 -3.16
CA LEU A 130 -16.17 14.93 -4.50
C LEU A 130 -17.54 14.92 -5.18
N MET A 131 -18.27 13.81 -5.14
CA MET A 131 -19.60 13.68 -5.76
C MET A 131 -20.64 14.63 -5.16
N ARG A 132 -20.52 14.94 -3.85
CA ARG A 132 -21.37 15.92 -3.17
C ARG A 132 -20.98 17.35 -3.50
N SER A 133 -19.69 17.65 -3.51
CA SER A 133 -19.16 18.99 -3.82
C SER A 133 -19.25 19.35 -5.31
N MET A 134 -19.30 18.36 -6.21
CA MET A 134 -19.42 18.53 -7.65
C MET A 134 -20.66 17.78 -8.17
N PRO A 135 -21.85 18.42 -8.23
CA PRO A 135 -23.10 17.74 -8.59
C PRO A 135 -23.14 17.11 -9.98
N THR A 136 -22.36 17.62 -10.93
CA THR A 136 -22.29 17.13 -12.32
C THR A 136 -21.13 16.14 -12.55
N LEU A 137 -20.39 15.77 -11.50
CA LEU A 137 -19.27 14.84 -11.64
C LEU A 137 -19.79 13.44 -12.01
N LYS A 138 -19.30 12.93 -13.14
CA LYS A 138 -19.34 11.51 -13.53
C LYS A 138 -18.00 10.84 -13.26
N TYR A 139 -18.01 9.64 -12.69
CA TYR A 139 -16.82 8.89 -12.29
C TYR A 139 -16.77 7.52 -12.97
N ILE A 140 -15.61 7.17 -13.51
CA ILE A 140 -15.30 5.85 -14.03
C ILE A 140 -14.28 5.21 -13.10
N HIS A 141 -14.64 4.08 -12.50
CA HIS A 141 -13.70 3.22 -11.80
C HIS A 141 -13.29 2.07 -12.69
N VAL A 142 -12.01 2.02 -13.04
CA VAL A 142 -11.46 0.91 -13.81
C VAL A 142 -11.04 -0.18 -12.84
N VAL A 143 -11.61 -1.37 -13.00
CA VAL A 143 -11.35 -2.53 -12.14
C VAL A 143 -10.71 -3.65 -12.95
N ARG A 144 -9.73 -4.31 -12.33
CA ARG A 144 -9.07 -5.54 -12.78
C ARG A 144 -9.20 -6.60 -11.71
N SER A 145 -8.98 -7.87 -12.07
CA SER A 145 -9.04 -8.99 -11.11
C SER A 145 -8.27 -8.67 -9.83
N GLY A 146 -8.93 -8.83 -8.68
CA GLY A 146 -8.32 -8.62 -7.37
C GLY A 146 -7.14 -9.56 -7.12
N LEU A 147 -7.18 -10.76 -7.71
CA LEU A 147 -6.10 -11.74 -7.65
C LEU A 147 -4.85 -11.23 -8.39
N ASP A 148 -5.00 -10.69 -9.60
CA ASP A 148 -3.88 -10.08 -10.33
C ASP A 148 -3.30 -8.88 -9.57
N MET A 149 -4.17 -8.08 -8.94
CA MET A 149 -3.74 -6.91 -8.16
C MET A 149 -3.05 -7.31 -6.85
N ALA A 150 -3.39 -8.47 -6.26
CA ALA A 150 -2.73 -9.01 -5.08
C ALA A 150 -1.21 -9.21 -5.33
N TYR A 151 -0.86 -9.73 -6.50
CA TYR A 151 0.54 -10.00 -6.92
C TYR A 151 1.15 -8.89 -7.79
N SER A 152 0.54 -7.70 -7.81
CA SER A 152 1.13 -6.52 -8.48
C SER A 152 2.36 -6.03 -7.74
N GLN A 153 3.42 -5.64 -8.47
CA GLN A 153 4.59 -4.98 -7.87
C GLN A 153 4.27 -3.54 -7.39
N ASN A 154 3.22 -2.91 -7.94
CA ASN A 154 2.82 -1.57 -7.52
C ASN A 154 1.91 -1.64 -6.28
N GLN A 155 2.54 -1.54 -5.11
CA GLN A 155 1.88 -1.57 -3.79
C GLN A 155 1.76 -0.18 -3.13
N ASN A 156 1.88 0.89 -3.91
CA ASN A 156 1.90 2.26 -3.39
C ASN A 156 0.58 2.70 -2.73
N GLN A 157 -0.55 2.21 -3.24
CA GLN A 157 -1.86 2.50 -2.65
C GLN A 157 -2.06 1.77 -1.32
N LEU A 158 -1.67 0.49 -1.25
CA LEU A 158 -1.67 -0.28 0.00
C LEU A 158 -0.81 0.41 1.06
N ARG A 159 0.43 0.80 0.71
CA ARG A 159 1.33 1.52 1.62
C ARG A 159 0.74 2.82 2.15
N LEU A 160 0.06 3.59 1.30
CA LEU A 160 -0.44 4.92 1.68
C LEU A 160 -1.80 4.89 2.39
N TRP A 161 -2.74 4.08 1.89
CA TRP A 161 -4.14 4.08 2.31
C TRP A 161 -4.54 2.84 3.09
N GLY A 162 -3.82 1.73 2.94
CA GLY A 162 -4.06 0.47 3.64
C GLY A 162 -4.23 0.65 5.16
N PRO A 163 -3.37 1.41 5.86
CA PRO A 163 -3.55 1.64 7.30
C PRO A 163 -4.89 2.29 7.67
N ARG A 164 -5.46 3.12 6.77
CA ARG A 164 -6.74 3.78 7.00
C ARG A 164 -7.94 2.91 6.62
N PHE A 165 -7.83 2.10 5.56
CA PHE A 165 -8.91 1.23 5.09
C PHE A 165 -9.00 -0.07 5.89
N LEU A 166 -7.87 -0.62 6.34
CA LEU A 166 -7.79 -1.89 7.06
C LEU A 166 -7.55 -1.73 8.56
N GLY A 167 -7.13 -0.56 9.02
CA GLY A 167 -6.88 -0.30 10.45
C GLY A 167 -5.60 -0.94 11.00
N ILE A 168 -4.61 -1.21 10.14
CA ILE A 168 -3.34 -1.88 10.49
C ILE A 168 -2.17 -0.92 10.22
N ASP A 169 -1.37 -0.59 11.24
CA ASP A 169 -0.19 0.29 11.11
C ASP A 169 0.96 -0.20 12.02
N PRO A 170 2.12 -0.60 11.47
CA PRO A 170 2.48 -0.63 10.06
C PRO A 170 1.75 -1.75 9.31
N ILE A 171 1.34 -1.50 8.07
CA ILE A 171 0.70 -2.52 7.24
C ILE A 171 1.76 -3.40 6.54
N PRO A 172 1.66 -4.74 6.63
CA PRO A 172 2.46 -5.65 5.82
C PRO A 172 2.17 -5.46 4.32
N ILE A 173 3.21 -5.48 3.50
CA ILE A 173 3.09 -5.38 2.05
C ILE A 173 3.25 -6.77 1.43
N ASP A 174 2.14 -7.50 1.43
CA ASP A 174 2.04 -8.88 0.92
C ASP A 174 0.72 -9.09 0.14
N PRO A 175 0.60 -10.18 -0.65
CA PRO A 175 -0.59 -10.44 -1.46
C PRO A 175 -1.89 -10.55 -0.65
N ARG A 176 -1.85 -11.08 0.58
CA ARG A 176 -3.03 -11.22 1.45
C ARG A 176 -3.59 -9.84 1.82
N HIS A 177 -2.74 -8.93 2.28
CA HIS A 177 -3.18 -7.57 2.64
C HIS A 177 -3.52 -6.73 1.41
N SER A 178 -2.84 -6.95 0.28
CA SER A 178 -3.16 -6.32 -1.01
C SER A 178 -4.56 -6.70 -1.48
N LEU A 179 -4.89 -8.00 -1.48
CA LEU A 179 -6.21 -8.49 -1.85
C LEU A 179 -7.29 -7.96 -0.89
N LYS A 180 -7.03 -8.02 0.42
CA LYS A 180 -7.97 -7.50 1.42
C LYS A 180 -8.23 -6.01 1.28
N TYR A 181 -7.19 -5.21 0.97
CA TYR A 181 -7.34 -3.80 0.66
C TYR A 181 -8.16 -3.60 -0.61
N TRP A 182 -7.89 -4.37 -1.66
CA TRP A 182 -8.67 -4.34 -2.90
C TRP A 182 -10.14 -4.64 -2.65
N CYS A 183 -10.48 -5.71 -1.93
CA CYS A 183 -11.86 -6.07 -1.58
C CYS A 183 -12.53 -4.93 -0.81
N ARG A 184 -11.87 -4.42 0.23
CA ARG A 184 -12.41 -3.35 1.07
C ARG A 184 -12.68 -2.06 0.30
N VAL A 185 -11.81 -1.70 -0.66
CA VAL A 185 -12.00 -0.53 -1.51
C VAL A 185 -13.20 -0.72 -2.43
N HIS A 186 -13.36 -1.90 -3.06
CA HIS A 186 -14.47 -2.14 -3.98
C HIS A 186 -15.82 -2.26 -3.27
N GLU A 187 -15.87 -2.90 -2.10
CA GLU A 187 -17.06 -2.87 -1.25
C GLU A 187 -17.49 -1.43 -0.94
N HIS A 188 -16.54 -0.59 -0.54
CA HIS A 188 -16.82 0.82 -0.27
C HIS A 188 -17.25 1.58 -1.52
N LEU A 189 -16.65 1.31 -2.68
CA LEU A 189 -17.02 1.95 -3.94
C LEU A 189 -18.43 1.58 -4.39
N LEU A 190 -18.84 0.33 -4.23
CA LEU A 190 -20.21 -0.09 -4.52
C LEU A 190 -21.22 0.66 -3.64
N GLU A 191 -20.93 0.84 -2.34
CA GLU A 191 -21.75 1.70 -1.46
C GLU A 191 -21.83 3.15 -1.97
N VAL A 192 -20.72 3.70 -2.46
CA VAL A 192 -20.69 5.06 -3.02
C VAL A 192 -21.49 5.13 -4.31
N PHE A 193 -21.39 4.14 -5.19
CA PHE A 193 -22.08 4.09 -6.48
C PHE A 193 -23.60 4.06 -6.29
N GLU A 194 -24.07 3.31 -5.30
CA GLU A 194 -25.48 3.27 -4.90
C GLU A 194 -25.99 4.63 -4.41
N CYS A 195 -25.14 5.43 -3.74
CA CYS A 195 -25.51 6.77 -3.29
C CYS A 195 -25.50 7.83 -4.41
N PHE A 196 -24.96 7.52 -5.59
CA PHE A 196 -24.92 8.41 -6.75
C PHE A 196 -25.31 7.69 -8.06
N PRO A 197 -26.57 7.20 -8.18
CA PRO A 197 -27.02 6.43 -9.33
C PRO A 197 -26.88 7.23 -10.64
N GLY A 198 -26.46 6.56 -11.72
CA GLY A 198 -26.24 7.18 -13.03
C GLY A 198 -25.00 8.08 -13.13
N ARG A 199 -24.22 8.24 -12.05
CA ARG A 199 -23.01 9.09 -12.01
C ARG A 199 -21.72 8.32 -11.82
N CYS A 200 -21.80 7.02 -11.60
CA CYS A 200 -20.65 6.14 -11.45
C CYS A 200 -20.74 4.98 -12.44
N LEU A 201 -19.61 4.63 -13.04
CA LEU A 201 -19.46 3.47 -13.93
C LEU A 201 -18.32 2.60 -13.42
N LEU A 202 -18.60 1.31 -13.19
CA LEU A 202 -17.57 0.30 -12.92
C LEU A 202 -17.20 -0.35 -14.25
N LEU A 203 -15.98 -0.07 -14.72
CA LEU A 203 -15.48 -0.57 -15.98
C LEU A 203 -14.55 -1.76 -15.72
N ASN A 204 -15.03 -2.97 -16.01
CA ASN A 204 -14.18 -4.17 -15.99
C ASN A 204 -13.22 -4.11 -17.18
N PHE A 205 -11.93 -3.99 -16.87
CA PHE A 205 -10.88 -3.82 -17.86
C PHE A 205 -10.64 -5.09 -18.69
N ASP A 206 -10.84 -6.26 -18.11
CA ASP A 206 -10.63 -7.53 -18.79
C ASP A 206 -11.72 -7.70 -19.86
N ARG A 207 -12.98 -7.41 -19.52
CA ARG A 207 -14.10 -7.36 -20.47
C ARG A 207 -13.98 -6.27 -21.53
N LEU A 208 -13.37 -5.13 -21.19
CA LEU A 208 -13.02 -4.09 -22.16
C LEU A 208 -12.02 -4.62 -23.20
N CYS A 209 -11.10 -5.51 -22.81
CA CYS A 209 -10.16 -6.14 -23.75
C CYS A 209 -10.84 -7.22 -24.60
N GLU A 210 -11.81 -7.95 -24.05
CA GLU A 210 -12.57 -9.00 -24.76
C GLU A 210 -13.54 -8.42 -25.80
N ASP A 211 -14.31 -7.39 -25.43
CA ASP A 211 -15.24 -6.69 -26.34
C ASP A 211 -15.04 -5.16 -26.27
N PRO A 212 -13.99 -4.64 -26.93
CA PRO A 212 -13.66 -3.22 -26.89
C PRO A 212 -14.77 -2.32 -27.40
N ARG A 213 -15.44 -2.70 -28.50
CA ARG A 213 -16.45 -1.86 -29.17
C ARG A 213 -17.64 -1.61 -28.25
N ARG A 214 -18.22 -2.67 -27.68
CA ARG A 214 -19.39 -2.56 -26.80
C ARG A 214 -19.09 -1.74 -25.55
N HIS A 215 -17.94 -1.96 -24.92
CA HIS A 215 -17.59 -1.27 -23.68
C HIS A 215 -17.17 0.18 -23.91
N LEU A 216 -16.55 0.50 -25.05
CA LEU A 216 -16.29 1.88 -25.48
C LEU A 216 -17.58 2.65 -25.72
N ASP A 217 -18.54 2.06 -26.45
CA ASP A 217 -19.85 2.68 -26.71
C ASP A 217 -20.61 2.96 -25.41
N GLY A 218 -20.68 1.98 -24.51
CA GLY A 218 -21.28 2.15 -23.19
C GLY A 218 -20.59 3.22 -22.33
N MET A 219 -19.26 3.31 -22.39
CA MET A 219 -18.49 4.33 -21.68
C MET A 219 -18.74 5.74 -22.25
N LEU A 220 -18.76 5.91 -23.57
CA LEU A 220 -19.02 7.20 -24.21
C LEU A 220 -20.47 7.67 -23.96
N THR A 221 -21.43 6.75 -24.07
CA THR A 221 -22.83 6.98 -23.72
C THR A 221 -22.96 7.40 -22.26
N PHE A 222 -22.30 6.71 -21.33
CA PHE A 222 -22.26 7.10 -19.92
C PHE A 222 -21.72 8.52 -19.72
N LEU A 223 -20.80 9.00 -20.56
CA LEU A 223 -20.22 10.34 -20.47
C LEU A 223 -20.99 11.42 -21.25
N ASP A 224 -22.15 11.07 -21.82
CA ASP A 224 -22.93 11.92 -22.74
C ASP A 224 -22.09 12.39 -23.95
N VAL A 225 -21.09 11.61 -24.36
CA VAL A 225 -20.30 11.85 -25.57
C VAL A 225 -20.97 11.10 -26.70
N ASP A 226 -21.35 11.84 -27.76
CA ASP A 226 -21.99 11.27 -28.94
C ASP A 226 -21.08 10.21 -29.59
N PRO A 227 -21.47 8.91 -29.56
CA PRO A 227 -20.67 7.82 -30.12
C PRO A 227 -20.39 8.00 -31.61
N SER A 228 -21.31 8.64 -32.35
CA SER A 228 -21.17 8.89 -33.80
C SER A 228 -20.07 9.90 -34.15
N ARG A 229 -19.61 10.68 -33.16
CA ARG A 229 -18.54 11.68 -33.32
C ARG A 229 -17.19 11.21 -32.81
N ALA A 230 -17.14 10.04 -32.17
CA ALA A 230 -15.89 9.43 -31.71
C ALA A 230 -15.48 8.32 -32.70
N PRO A 231 -14.20 8.22 -33.08
CA PRO A 231 -13.75 7.16 -33.97
C PRO A 231 -13.63 5.84 -33.19
N ILE A 232 -14.76 5.23 -32.82
CA ILE A 232 -14.82 4.02 -31.97
C ILE A 232 -13.96 2.89 -32.54
N ASP A 233 -13.98 2.72 -33.87
CA ASP A 233 -13.20 1.69 -34.55
C ASP A 233 -11.69 1.94 -34.42
N GLU A 234 -11.23 3.19 -34.52
CA GLU A 234 -9.82 3.53 -34.30
C GLU A 234 -9.41 3.40 -32.83
N LEU A 235 -10.31 3.76 -31.91
CA LEU A 235 -10.07 3.66 -30.47
C LEU A 235 -10.02 2.20 -30.00
N ALA A 236 -10.87 1.34 -30.56
CA ALA A 236 -10.90 -0.09 -30.26
C ALA A 236 -9.58 -0.78 -30.61
N LEU A 237 -8.90 -0.33 -31.68
CA LEU A 237 -7.59 -0.86 -32.09
C LEU A 237 -6.46 -0.56 -31.08
N LEU A 238 -6.64 0.38 -30.16
CA LEU A 238 -5.65 0.70 -29.12
C LEU A 238 -5.77 -0.19 -27.88
N ILE A 239 -6.83 -1.00 -27.79
CA ILE A 239 -7.15 -1.81 -26.62
C ILE A 239 -6.57 -3.21 -26.83
N HIS A 240 -5.56 -3.54 -26.03
CA HIS A 240 -4.94 -4.86 -26.02
C HIS A 240 -4.81 -5.38 -24.59
N PRO A 241 -5.01 -6.69 -24.36
CA PRO A 241 -4.83 -7.29 -23.05
C PRO A 241 -3.35 -7.19 -22.63
N PRO A 242 -3.04 -6.61 -21.46
CA PRO A 242 -1.68 -6.57 -20.96
C PRO A 242 -1.27 -7.98 -20.51
N ALA A 243 0.02 -8.32 -20.62
CA ALA A 243 0.61 -9.58 -20.15
C ALA A 243 0.48 -9.83 -18.63
N SER A 244 -0.20 -8.94 -17.91
CA SER A 244 -0.46 -9.06 -16.48
C SER A 244 -1.86 -9.58 -16.15
N ILE A 245 -2.71 -9.86 -17.16
CA ILE A 245 -4.00 -10.54 -16.95
C ILE A 245 -3.70 -12.02 -16.69
N GLY A 246 -4.22 -12.55 -15.59
CA GLY A 246 -4.02 -13.94 -15.20
C GLY A 246 -2.67 -14.24 -14.55
N ARG A 247 -1.90 -13.22 -14.14
CA ARG A 247 -0.61 -13.39 -13.45
C ARG A 247 -0.75 -14.17 -12.14
N TYR A 248 -1.89 -14.06 -11.46
CA TYR A 248 -2.10 -14.77 -10.20
C TYR A 248 -1.96 -16.30 -10.34
N ARG A 249 -2.16 -16.85 -11.54
CA ARG A 249 -2.04 -18.28 -11.85
C ARG A 249 -0.61 -18.82 -11.68
N ASP A 250 0.38 -17.93 -11.70
CA ASP A 250 1.79 -18.29 -11.46
C ASP A 250 2.11 -18.42 -9.94
N PHE A 251 1.13 -18.20 -9.06
CA PHE A 251 1.31 -18.16 -7.61
C PHE A 251 0.33 -19.07 -6.88
N ASP A 252 0.75 -19.57 -5.71
CA ASP A 252 -0.12 -20.30 -4.81
C ASP A 252 -1.16 -19.37 -4.17
N THR A 253 -2.43 -19.57 -4.53
CA THR A 253 -3.58 -18.80 -4.06
C THR A 253 -4.18 -19.35 -2.76
N SER A 254 -3.74 -20.51 -2.28
CA SER A 254 -4.26 -21.14 -1.04
C SER A 254 -4.00 -20.31 0.22
N LEU A 255 -3.02 -19.40 0.16
CA LEU A 255 -2.65 -18.49 1.25
C LEU A 255 -3.58 -17.26 1.36
N LEU A 256 -4.49 -17.08 0.39
CA LEU A 256 -5.44 -15.97 0.35
C LEU A 256 -6.74 -16.35 1.09
N ASP A 257 -7.43 -15.35 1.62
CA ASP A 257 -8.68 -15.56 2.35
C ASP A 257 -9.79 -16.00 1.37
N PRO A 258 -10.44 -17.17 1.55
CA PRO A 258 -11.50 -17.64 0.66
C PRO A 258 -12.65 -16.64 0.51
N GLN A 259 -12.94 -15.85 1.55
CA GLN A 259 -13.99 -14.83 1.50
C GLN A 259 -13.61 -13.66 0.59
N ASP A 260 -12.32 -13.32 0.53
CA ASP A 260 -11.80 -12.28 -0.36
C ASP A 260 -11.81 -12.78 -1.82
N ILE A 261 -11.46 -14.05 -2.06
CA ILE A 261 -11.57 -14.69 -3.40
C ILE A 261 -13.02 -14.68 -3.88
N ALA A 262 -13.98 -15.05 -3.02
CA ALA A 262 -15.41 -15.01 -3.35
C ALA A 262 -15.89 -13.59 -3.69
N THR A 263 -15.24 -12.54 -3.15
CA THR A 263 -15.55 -11.15 -3.48
C THR A 263 -15.05 -10.77 -4.87
N VAL A 264 -13.91 -11.31 -5.31
CA VAL A 264 -13.40 -11.17 -6.68
C VAL A 264 -14.37 -11.80 -7.68
N ALA A 265 -14.84 -13.02 -7.40
CA ALA A 265 -15.83 -13.72 -8.23
C ALA A 265 -17.14 -12.93 -8.37
N LYS A 266 -17.66 -12.37 -7.27
CA LYS A 266 -18.86 -11.51 -7.28
C LYS A 266 -18.74 -10.26 -8.15
N LEU A 267 -17.52 -9.77 -8.38
CA LEU A 267 -17.26 -8.63 -9.27
C LEU A 267 -17.07 -9.05 -10.74
N GLY A 268 -17.31 -10.33 -11.06
CA GLY A 268 -17.36 -10.85 -12.41
C GLY A 268 -16.00 -11.24 -12.98
N PHE A 269 -15.05 -11.61 -12.12
CA PHE A 269 -13.74 -12.13 -12.53
C PHE A 269 -13.65 -13.63 -12.24
N PRO A 270 -13.11 -14.44 -13.17
CA PRO A 270 -13.03 -15.89 -13.01
C PRO A 270 -12.11 -16.27 -11.84
N THR A 271 -12.46 -17.36 -11.15
CA THR A 271 -11.67 -17.98 -10.08
C THR A 271 -11.51 -19.48 -10.36
N GLU A 272 -10.42 -20.10 -9.93
CA GLU A 272 -10.06 -21.50 -10.25
C GLU A 272 -11.11 -22.55 -9.84
N THR A 273 -12.05 -22.18 -8.96
CA THR A 273 -13.19 -23.01 -8.55
C THR A 273 -14.32 -23.15 -9.58
N GLU A 274 -14.31 -22.42 -10.70
CA GLU A 274 -15.40 -22.49 -11.71
C GLU A 274 -15.08 -23.38 -12.92
N THR A 275 -13.86 -23.93 -13.03
CA THR A 275 -13.42 -24.68 -14.22
C THR A 275 -13.64 -26.20 -14.19
N GLU A 276 -14.26 -26.76 -13.15
CA GLU A 276 -14.45 -28.23 -13.04
C GLU A 276 -15.90 -28.73 -13.26
N THR A 277 -16.87 -27.86 -13.60
CA THR A 277 -18.28 -28.29 -13.79
C THR A 277 -18.85 -28.15 -15.21
N GLU A 278 -18.06 -27.77 -16.21
CA GLU A 278 -18.55 -27.65 -17.60
C GLU A 278 -17.68 -28.41 -18.61
N THR A 279 -17.45 -29.71 -18.40
CA THR A 279 -17.00 -30.62 -19.48
C THR A 279 -17.48 -32.05 -19.22
N GLU A 280 -18.78 -32.29 -19.34
CA GLU A 280 -19.32 -33.59 -19.78
C GLU A 280 -20.46 -33.30 -20.77
N THR A 281 -20.09 -32.97 -22.00
CA THR A 281 -20.95 -33.16 -23.16
C THR A 281 -20.48 -34.44 -23.83
N GLU A 282 -21.15 -35.56 -23.55
CA GLU A 282 -21.08 -36.73 -24.43
C GLU A 282 -22.05 -36.54 -25.59
N THR A 283 -21.42 -36.48 -26.75
CA THR A 283 -21.93 -36.57 -28.12
C THR A 283 -22.78 -37.80 -28.36
N GLU A 284 -23.87 -37.65 -29.13
CA GLU A 284 -24.17 -38.59 -30.22
C GLU A 284 -24.96 -37.89 -31.34
N THR A 285 -24.37 -37.95 -32.51
CA THR A 285 -24.79 -37.49 -33.84
C THR A 285 -25.68 -38.51 -34.54
N GLU A 286 -26.63 -38.05 -35.38
CA GLU A 286 -27.03 -38.59 -36.71
C GLU A 286 -28.43 -38.04 -37.08
N THR A 287 -28.60 -37.14 -38.06
CA THR A 287 -28.61 -37.22 -39.55
C THR A 287 -30.02 -36.89 -40.10
N GLU A 288 -30.00 -36.31 -41.29
CA GLU A 288 -31.06 -35.72 -42.11
C GLU A 288 -32.32 -36.58 -42.30
N THR A 289 -33.51 -35.96 -42.45
CA THR A 289 -34.28 -35.94 -43.71
C THR A 289 -35.65 -35.24 -43.58
N GLU A 290 -36.06 -34.69 -44.73
CA GLU A 290 -37.30 -33.99 -45.08
C GLU A 290 -38.58 -34.79 -44.76
N THR A 291 -39.71 -34.11 -44.49
CA THR A 291 -40.94 -34.11 -45.34
C THR A 291 -42.19 -33.56 -44.61
N GLU A 292 -43.14 -33.16 -45.44
CA GLU A 292 -44.37 -32.39 -45.22
C GLU A 292 -45.54 -33.14 -44.52
N THR A 293 -46.60 -32.37 -44.27
CA THR A 293 -48.06 -32.69 -44.35
C THR A 293 -48.85 -33.27 -43.15
N GLU A 294 -49.95 -32.53 -42.87
CA GLU A 294 -51.34 -32.99 -42.64
C GLU A 294 -51.70 -33.71 -41.32
N THR A 295 -52.40 -33.05 -40.40
CA THR A 295 -53.88 -32.97 -40.17
C THR A 295 -54.57 -34.22 -39.59
N GLU A 296 -55.27 -33.93 -38.47
CA GLU A 296 -56.61 -34.40 -38.08
C GLU A 296 -56.87 -35.65 -37.21
N THR A 297 -57.65 -35.37 -36.16
CA THR A 297 -58.77 -36.12 -35.55
C THR A 297 -58.52 -37.23 -34.52
N GLU A 298 -58.73 -36.81 -33.26
CA GLU A 298 -59.65 -37.36 -32.24
C GLU A 298 -60.08 -38.84 -32.29
N THR A 299 -59.95 -39.52 -31.15
CA THR A 299 -61.04 -40.36 -30.63
C THR A 299 -61.07 -40.36 -29.10
N THR A 300 -62.14 -39.77 -28.57
CA THR A 300 -62.61 -39.74 -27.17
C THR A 300 -63.06 -41.14 -26.74
N THR A 301 -62.86 -41.65 -25.52
CA THR A 301 -63.75 -41.55 -24.33
C THR A 301 -63.41 -42.75 -23.39
N LEU A 302 -63.24 -42.62 -22.07
CA LEU A 302 -64.19 -42.81 -20.94
C LEU A 302 -63.33 -43.42 -19.80
N ARG A 303 -63.28 -43.00 -18.53
CA ARG A 303 -64.33 -42.66 -17.55
C ARG A 303 -63.74 -41.87 -16.38
N ALA A 304 -64.53 -40.91 -15.91
CA ALA A 304 -64.40 -40.21 -14.63
C ALA A 304 -64.97 -41.02 -13.46
N VAL A 305 -64.42 -40.78 -12.28
CA VAL A 305 -65.10 -40.88 -10.98
C VAL A 305 -64.67 -39.65 -10.18
N ASP A 306 -65.51 -38.61 -10.17
CA ASP A 306 -65.60 -37.58 -9.12
C ASP A 306 -66.25 -38.26 -7.89
N ASP A 307 -66.08 -37.92 -6.61
CA ASP A 307 -65.93 -36.66 -5.87
C ASP A 307 -65.69 -37.12 -4.37
N PRO A 308 -65.46 -36.31 -3.30
CA PRO A 308 -65.61 -34.86 -3.27
C PRO A 308 -64.60 -34.04 -2.44
N CYS A 309 -64.65 -32.72 -2.69
CA CYS A 309 -64.41 -31.66 -1.69
C CYS A 309 -62.94 -31.23 -1.41
N ASN A 310 -62.41 -30.25 -2.15
CA ASN A 310 -62.23 -28.88 -1.64
C ASN A 310 -61.45 -27.98 -2.61
N ALA A 311 -61.90 -26.72 -2.64
CA ALA A 311 -61.34 -25.54 -3.29
C ALA A 311 -59.80 -25.41 -3.26
N PRO A 312 -59.18 -24.57 -4.11
CA PRO A 312 -57.76 -24.22 -3.95
C PRO A 312 -57.55 -23.72 -2.53
N THR A 313 -56.87 -24.52 -1.70
CA THR A 313 -56.46 -24.10 -0.38
C THR A 313 -55.40 -23.03 -0.58
N THR A 314 -55.83 -21.77 -0.72
CA THR A 314 -55.06 -20.63 -0.25
C THR A 314 -54.81 -20.89 1.22
N ALA A 315 -53.69 -21.57 1.53
CA ALA A 315 -53.15 -21.54 2.87
C ALA A 315 -53.11 -20.04 3.25
N PRO A 316 -53.71 -19.63 4.38
CA PRO A 316 -53.67 -18.23 4.77
C PRO A 316 -52.22 -17.80 4.78
N ARG A 317 -51.88 -16.74 4.04
CA ARG A 317 -50.57 -16.08 4.15
C ARG A 317 -50.36 -15.83 5.64
N ARG A 318 -49.49 -16.62 6.29
CA ARG A 318 -49.16 -16.42 7.70
C ARG A 318 -48.60 -15.00 7.82
N HIS A 319 -49.31 -14.18 8.59
CA HIS A 319 -49.01 -12.77 8.74
C HIS A 319 -47.67 -12.66 9.50
N ARG A 320 -46.59 -12.29 8.81
CA ARG A 320 -45.29 -12.10 9.45
C ARG A 320 -45.28 -10.76 10.18
N THR A 321 -44.85 -10.75 11.43
CA THR A 321 -44.81 -9.54 12.26
C THR A 321 -43.37 -9.19 12.64
N ALA A 322 -42.99 -7.93 12.45
CA ALA A 322 -41.72 -7.37 12.88
C ALA A 322 -41.94 -6.46 14.10
N ILE A 323 -41.42 -6.88 15.26
CA ILE A 323 -41.31 -6.01 16.44
C ILE A 323 -40.03 -5.19 16.28
N VAL A 324 -40.17 -3.90 16.03
CA VAL A 324 -39.04 -2.98 15.90
C VAL A 324 -38.80 -2.30 17.24
N VAL A 325 -37.67 -2.60 17.89
CA VAL A 325 -37.28 -2.03 19.18
C VAL A 325 -36.53 -0.72 18.97
N LEU A 326 -37.17 0.40 19.31
CA LEU A 326 -36.73 1.76 19.01
C LEU A 326 -36.38 2.51 20.29
N GLY A 327 -35.12 2.43 20.69
CA GLY A 327 -34.61 3.22 21.81
C GLY A 327 -33.18 3.68 21.57
N MET A 328 -32.83 4.82 22.15
CA MET A 328 -31.45 5.31 22.16
C MET A 328 -30.51 4.28 22.79
N HIS A 329 -29.23 4.30 22.36
CA HIS A 329 -28.19 3.49 23.00
C HIS A 329 -28.25 3.64 24.53
N ARG A 330 -28.18 2.50 25.24
CA ARG A 330 -28.22 2.41 26.71
C ARG A 330 -29.58 2.67 27.38
N SER A 331 -30.65 2.89 26.62
CA SER A 331 -32.04 2.98 27.14
C SER A 331 -32.66 1.63 27.52
N GLY A 332 -31.86 0.57 27.71
CA GLY A 332 -32.38 -0.76 28.06
C GLY A 332 -32.88 -1.60 26.88
N THR A 333 -32.74 -1.12 25.64
CA THR A 333 -33.16 -1.82 24.40
C THR A 333 -32.67 -3.27 24.33
N SER A 334 -31.44 -3.54 24.78
CA SER A 334 -30.88 -4.91 24.76
C SER A 334 -31.56 -5.83 25.77
N ALA A 335 -31.98 -5.31 26.94
CA ALA A 335 -32.71 -6.10 27.93
C ALA A 335 -34.10 -6.46 27.40
N PHE A 336 -34.83 -5.48 26.86
CA PHE A 336 -36.13 -5.72 26.21
C PHE A 336 -36.03 -6.72 25.06
N THR A 337 -35.02 -6.56 24.19
CA THR A 337 -34.81 -7.47 23.05
C THR A 337 -34.57 -8.89 23.52
N ARG A 338 -33.78 -9.08 24.59
CA ARG A 338 -33.53 -10.42 25.14
C ARG A 338 -34.77 -11.02 25.78
N VAL A 339 -35.53 -10.25 26.57
CA VAL A 339 -36.78 -10.72 27.18
C VAL A 339 -37.79 -11.12 26.10
N ALA A 340 -37.97 -10.30 25.07
CA ALA A 340 -38.84 -10.63 23.94
C ALA A 340 -38.35 -11.91 23.20
N GLY A 341 -37.04 -12.13 23.11
CA GLY A 341 -36.47 -13.36 22.56
C GLY A 341 -36.76 -14.60 23.43
N LEU A 342 -36.66 -14.47 24.75
CA LEU A 342 -36.98 -15.54 25.72
C LEU A 342 -38.48 -15.89 25.73
N LEU A 343 -39.34 -14.90 25.41
CA LEU A 343 -40.78 -15.07 25.18
C LEU A 343 -41.12 -15.67 23.79
N GLY A 344 -40.10 -16.04 23.00
CA GLY A 344 -40.27 -16.78 21.74
C GLY A 344 -40.19 -15.93 20.47
N GLY A 345 -39.90 -14.63 20.57
CA GLY A 345 -39.60 -13.82 19.38
C GLY A 345 -38.26 -14.20 18.75
N THR A 346 -38.20 -14.19 17.42
CA THR A 346 -36.98 -14.59 16.70
C THR A 346 -35.93 -13.48 16.76
N LEU A 347 -34.78 -13.79 17.35
CA LEU A 347 -33.57 -12.96 17.30
C LEU A 347 -32.75 -13.24 16.02
N PRO A 348 -31.95 -12.28 15.53
CA PRO A 348 -31.20 -12.48 14.29
C PRO A 348 -30.15 -13.60 14.42
N GLY A 349 -29.93 -14.35 13.35
CA GLY A 349 -28.89 -15.38 13.28
C GLY A 349 -27.47 -14.81 13.09
N ASP A 350 -27.35 -13.57 12.60
CA ASP A 350 -26.09 -12.88 12.32
C ASP A 350 -25.73 -11.85 13.40
N LEU A 351 -25.72 -12.28 14.66
CA LEU A 351 -25.54 -11.40 15.82
C LEU A 351 -24.20 -10.65 15.80
N MET A 352 -24.24 -9.37 16.18
CA MET A 352 -23.03 -8.60 16.49
C MET A 352 -22.30 -9.20 17.69
N PRO A 353 -20.95 -9.38 17.60
CA PRO A 353 -20.16 -9.96 18.68
C PRO A 353 -20.18 -9.06 19.92
N PRO A 354 -20.09 -9.64 21.13
CA PRO A 354 -19.93 -8.88 22.36
C PRO A 354 -18.60 -8.11 22.33
N VAL A 355 -18.57 -6.95 22.98
CA VAL A 355 -17.36 -6.12 23.12
C VAL A 355 -17.04 -5.99 24.61
N PRO A 356 -15.83 -6.40 25.05
CA PRO A 356 -15.38 -6.25 26.44
C PRO A 356 -15.57 -4.81 26.94
N ASP A 357 -15.94 -4.64 28.22
CA ASP A 357 -16.20 -3.34 28.88
C ASP A 357 -17.36 -2.49 28.30
N ASN A 358 -17.98 -2.92 27.20
CA ASN A 358 -19.07 -2.22 26.54
C ASN A 358 -20.40 -2.97 26.71
N ASN A 359 -20.46 -4.24 26.35
CA ASN A 359 -21.63 -5.09 26.56
C ASN A 359 -21.24 -6.58 26.45
N GLU A 360 -20.83 -7.16 27.58
CA GLU A 360 -20.33 -8.54 27.68
C GLU A 360 -21.38 -9.60 27.29
N ALA A 361 -22.67 -9.29 27.45
CA ALA A 361 -23.79 -10.19 27.11
C ALA A 361 -24.26 -10.11 25.64
N GLY A 362 -23.59 -9.34 24.77
CA GLY A 362 -23.96 -9.18 23.35
C GLY A 362 -25.01 -8.09 23.08
N PHE A 363 -25.02 -7.54 21.86
CA PHE A 363 -25.87 -6.40 21.48
C PHE A 363 -27.28 -6.78 21.02
N TRP A 364 -27.51 -8.05 20.67
CA TRP A 364 -28.76 -8.56 20.08
C TRP A 364 -29.17 -7.79 18.80
N GLU A 365 -28.18 -7.30 18.06
CA GLU A 365 -28.32 -6.55 16.81
C GLU A 365 -27.84 -7.43 15.65
N SER A 366 -28.51 -7.35 14.49
CA SER A 366 -28.05 -8.01 13.25
C SER A 366 -26.87 -7.23 12.66
N MET A 367 -25.79 -7.92 12.33
CA MET A 367 -24.61 -7.32 11.71
C MET A 367 -24.94 -6.74 10.32
N GLY A 368 -25.75 -7.43 9.52
CA GLY A 368 -26.19 -6.95 8.22
C GLY A 368 -27.00 -5.64 8.30
N ILE A 369 -27.96 -5.60 9.22
CA ILE A 369 -28.80 -4.41 9.47
C ILE A 369 -27.96 -3.25 10.00
N TYR A 370 -27.05 -3.52 10.95
CA TYR A 370 -26.12 -2.53 11.49
C TYR A 370 -25.27 -1.84 10.42
N ARG A 371 -24.64 -2.63 9.53
CA ARG A 371 -23.80 -2.09 8.46
C ARG A 371 -24.60 -1.25 7.48
N LEU A 372 -25.81 -1.68 7.14
CA LEU A 372 -26.71 -0.95 6.27
C LEU A 372 -27.13 0.39 6.90
N ASN A 373 -27.52 0.39 8.17
CA ASN A 373 -27.91 1.60 8.90
C ASN A 373 -26.78 2.61 9.00
N ASP A 374 -25.55 2.15 9.29
CA ASP A 374 -24.38 3.02 9.32
C ASP A 374 -24.09 3.63 7.93
N THR A 375 -24.26 2.84 6.86
CA THR A 375 -24.14 3.31 5.48
C THR A 375 -25.18 4.36 5.13
N LEU A 376 -26.45 4.12 5.48
CA LEU A 376 -27.55 5.07 5.25
C LEU A 376 -27.30 6.41 5.96
N LEU A 377 -26.91 6.38 7.23
CA LEU A 377 -26.57 7.59 7.98
C LEU A 377 -25.38 8.34 7.36
N ARG A 378 -24.33 7.63 6.94
CA ARG A 378 -23.18 8.24 6.26
C ARG A 378 -23.54 8.84 4.92
N CYS A 379 -24.41 8.20 4.14
CA CYS A 379 -24.90 8.77 2.89
C CYS A 379 -25.72 10.04 3.16
N ALA A 380 -26.45 10.08 4.26
CA ALA A 380 -27.09 11.28 4.80
C ALA A 380 -26.15 12.33 5.41
N GLY A 381 -24.83 12.11 5.38
CA GLY A 381 -23.84 13.04 5.96
C GLY A 381 -23.86 13.09 7.49
N SER A 382 -24.43 12.06 8.12
CA SER A 382 -24.64 11.93 9.56
C SER A 382 -24.01 10.66 10.11
N ARG A 383 -24.10 10.47 11.43
CA ARG A 383 -23.60 9.33 12.20
C ARG A 383 -24.55 9.06 13.36
N TRP A 384 -24.38 7.91 14.02
CA TRP A 384 -25.16 7.60 15.23
C TRP A 384 -24.91 8.62 16.37
N ASP A 385 -23.70 9.18 16.46
CA ASP A 385 -23.30 10.15 17.48
C ASP A 385 -23.58 11.61 17.08
N ASP A 386 -24.45 11.82 16.09
CA ASP A 386 -24.87 13.11 15.58
C ASP A 386 -26.34 13.39 15.90
N TRP A 387 -26.56 14.40 16.74
CA TRP A 387 -27.89 14.82 17.21
C TRP A 387 -28.62 15.74 16.22
N ARG A 388 -27.98 16.16 15.13
CA ARG A 388 -28.55 17.13 14.18
C ARG A 388 -29.61 16.49 13.29
N GLU A 389 -30.51 17.27 12.74
CA GLU A 389 -31.54 16.82 11.81
C GLU A 389 -30.89 16.17 10.58
N LEU A 390 -31.45 15.04 10.14
CA LEU A 390 -31.00 14.39 8.92
C LEU A 390 -31.48 15.23 7.73
N SER A 391 -30.56 15.88 7.03
CA SER A 391 -30.84 16.56 5.78
C SER A 391 -31.01 15.52 4.67
N PHE A 392 -32.13 14.80 4.68
CA PHE A 392 -32.36 13.70 3.75
C PHE A 392 -33.70 13.83 3.04
N ASP A 393 -33.67 13.82 1.72
CA ASP A 393 -34.87 13.62 0.92
C ASP A 393 -35.19 12.12 0.88
N TRP A 394 -36.01 11.69 1.84
CA TRP A 394 -36.45 10.30 1.93
C TRP A 394 -37.07 9.82 0.63
N ALA A 395 -37.79 10.69 -0.11
CA ALA A 395 -38.40 10.36 -1.39
C ALA A 395 -37.36 9.93 -2.43
N ARG A 396 -36.19 10.58 -2.48
CA ARG A 396 -35.07 10.19 -3.37
C ARG A 396 -34.43 8.85 -3.02
N LEU A 397 -34.35 8.47 -1.74
CA LEU A 397 -33.88 7.12 -1.35
C LEU A 397 -34.90 6.04 -1.70
N GLN A 398 -36.20 6.36 -1.74
CA GLN A 398 -37.24 5.36 -2.07
C GLN A 398 -37.21 4.90 -3.52
N VAL A 399 -36.52 5.66 -4.38
CA VAL A 399 -36.30 5.36 -5.81
C VAL A 399 -35.00 4.57 -6.01
N SER A 400 -34.13 4.43 -5.00
CA SER A 400 -32.99 3.52 -5.06
C SER A 400 -33.45 2.10 -4.73
N ASP A 401 -33.79 1.32 -5.76
CA ASP A 401 -34.12 -0.10 -5.63
C ASP A 401 -33.00 -0.92 -4.95
N GLY A 402 -31.77 -0.39 -4.89
CA GLY A 402 -30.62 -1.03 -4.25
C GLY A 402 -30.72 -1.09 -2.72
N PHE A 403 -31.00 0.03 -2.05
CA PHE A 403 -31.05 0.05 -0.57
C PHE A 403 -32.20 -0.79 -0.01
N LYS A 404 -33.37 -0.73 -0.65
CA LYS A 404 -34.52 -1.58 -0.29
C LYS A 404 -34.17 -3.06 -0.45
N ARG A 405 -33.57 -3.45 -1.58
CA ARG A 405 -33.15 -4.84 -1.84
C ARG A 405 -32.16 -5.33 -0.80
N ARG A 406 -31.11 -4.54 -0.50
CA ARG A 406 -30.13 -4.86 0.56
C ARG A 406 -30.77 -4.97 1.94
N ALA A 407 -31.75 -4.12 2.24
CA ALA A 407 -32.50 -4.20 3.50
C ALA A 407 -33.31 -5.50 3.58
N THR A 408 -34.03 -5.85 2.50
CA THR A 408 -34.77 -7.11 2.38
C THR A 408 -33.85 -8.32 2.49
N GLU A 409 -32.70 -8.31 1.82
CA GLU A 409 -31.67 -9.36 1.92
C GLU A 409 -31.11 -9.47 3.34
N ALA A 410 -30.81 -8.35 3.99
CA ALA A 410 -30.31 -8.33 5.37
C ALA A 410 -31.34 -8.94 6.33
N VAL A 411 -32.62 -8.58 6.20
CA VAL A 411 -33.70 -9.15 7.02
C VAL A 411 -33.89 -10.63 6.73
N ASN A 412 -33.93 -11.03 5.46
CA ASN A 412 -34.10 -12.45 5.09
C ASN A 412 -32.92 -13.30 5.54
N ARG A 413 -31.68 -12.80 5.45
CA ARG A 413 -30.50 -13.49 5.96
C ARG A 413 -30.52 -13.62 7.48
N ALA A 414 -30.89 -12.55 8.18
CA ALA A 414 -30.90 -12.53 9.63
C ALA A 414 -32.02 -13.38 10.24
N PHE A 415 -33.21 -13.40 9.63
CA PHE A 415 -34.42 -13.97 10.25
C PHE A 415 -35.12 -15.06 9.44
N GLY A 416 -34.74 -15.30 8.18
CA GLY A 416 -35.40 -16.28 7.31
C GLY A 416 -36.89 -16.00 7.10
N SER A 417 -37.70 -17.06 7.08
CA SER A 417 -39.16 -17.03 6.89
C SER A 417 -39.96 -17.08 8.21
N ARG A 418 -39.36 -16.66 9.34
CA ARG A 418 -39.99 -16.74 10.67
C ARG A 418 -41.16 -15.76 10.82
N ASP A 419 -42.15 -16.19 11.61
CA ASP A 419 -43.44 -15.51 11.78
C ASP A 419 -43.35 -14.26 12.67
N LEU A 420 -42.65 -14.31 13.80
CA LEU A 420 -42.44 -13.18 14.71
C LEU A 420 -40.95 -12.88 14.85
N ILE A 421 -40.49 -11.73 14.32
CA ILE A 421 -39.09 -11.31 14.35
C ILE A 421 -38.89 -10.09 15.23
N ILE A 422 -37.75 -9.99 15.90
CA ILE A 422 -37.37 -8.84 16.71
C ILE A 422 -36.20 -8.12 16.06
N VAL A 423 -36.45 -6.90 15.59
CA VAL A 423 -35.45 -6.07 14.92
C VAL A 423 -35.04 -4.95 15.86
N LYS A 424 -33.75 -4.88 16.17
CA LYS A 424 -33.19 -3.86 17.04
C LYS A 424 -31.89 -3.33 16.45
N ASP A 425 -31.81 -2.02 16.33
CA ASP A 425 -30.59 -1.21 16.17
C ASP A 425 -30.98 0.23 16.54
N PRO A 426 -30.31 0.88 17.52
CA PRO A 426 -30.65 2.25 17.94
C PRO A 426 -30.65 3.29 16.81
N ARG A 427 -29.91 3.04 15.72
CA ARG A 427 -29.91 3.92 14.54
C ARG A 427 -31.27 3.95 13.86
N ILE A 428 -32.06 2.88 13.94
CA ILE A 428 -33.39 2.80 13.34
C ILE A 428 -34.29 3.90 13.88
N CYS A 429 -34.13 4.35 15.13
CA CYS A 429 -34.85 5.51 15.67
C CYS A 429 -34.80 6.73 14.76
N ARG A 430 -33.68 6.93 14.05
CA ARG A 430 -33.40 8.09 13.20
C ARG A 430 -33.85 7.87 11.75
N ILE A 431 -34.02 6.62 11.34
CA ILE A 431 -34.26 6.20 9.95
C ILE A 431 -35.46 5.25 9.82
N PHE A 432 -36.35 5.25 10.82
CA PHE A 432 -37.49 4.36 10.90
C PHE A 432 -38.41 4.42 9.68
N PRO A 433 -38.71 5.59 9.08
CA PRO A 433 -39.54 5.66 7.88
C PRO A 433 -39.03 4.82 6.70
N PHE A 434 -37.70 4.63 6.59
CA PHE A 434 -37.12 3.72 5.59
C PHE A 434 -37.43 2.25 5.92
N TRP A 435 -37.25 1.84 7.17
CA TRP A 435 -37.49 0.47 7.61
C TRP A 435 -38.97 0.10 7.59
N GLN A 436 -39.85 1.01 8.01
CA GLN A 436 -41.29 0.82 7.96
C GLN A 436 -41.74 0.45 6.53
N LYS A 437 -41.28 1.21 5.52
CA LYS A 437 -41.59 0.92 4.11
C LYS A 437 -40.94 -0.35 3.59
N THR A 438 -39.72 -0.66 4.03
CA THR A 438 -39.04 -1.93 3.68
C THR A 438 -39.86 -3.12 4.18
N PHE A 439 -40.29 -3.13 5.44
CA PHE A 439 -41.11 -4.21 6.00
C PHE A 439 -42.49 -4.29 5.35
N GLN A 440 -43.14 -3.16 5.08
CA GLN A 440 -44.40 -3.11 4.32
C GLN A 440 -44.24 -3.72 2.91
N GLY A 441 -43.13 -3.41 2.22
CA GLY A 441 -42.80 -4.01 0.92
C GLY A 441 -42.52 -5.51 0.98
N MET A 442 -42.14 -6.03 2.15
CA MET A 442 -41.99 -7.46 2.44
C MET A 442 -43.30 -8.12 2.91
N ALA A 443 -44.43 -7.41 2.83
CA ALA A 443 -45.73 -7.85 3.34
C ALA A 443 -45.70 -8.26 4.83
N MET A 444 -44.90 -7.56 5.63
CA MET A 444 -44.82 -7.74 7.07
C MET A 444 -45.64 -6.68 7.81
N ASP A 445 -46.27 -7.10 8.88
CA ASP A 445 -46.93 -6.24 9.86
C ASP A 445 -45.88 -5.65 10.80
N VAL A 446 -45.86 -4.32 10.94
CA VAL A 446 -44.81 -3.60 11.68
C VAL A 446 -45.40 -3.04 12.97
N VAL A 447 -44.85 -3.51 14.09
CA VAL A 447 -45.23 -3.04 15.43
C VAL A 447 -43.99 -2.49 16.15
N CYS A 448 -44.18 -1.44 16.95
CA CYS A 448 -43.07 -0.65 17.49
C CYS A 448 -43.00 -0.76 19.01
N LEU A 449 -41.85 -1.15 19.55
CA LEU A 449 -41.60 -1.12 20.99
C LEU A 449 -40.63 0.01 21.31
N LEU A 450 -41.06 1.00 22.10
CA LEU A 450 -40.27 2.17 22.47
C LEU A 450 -39.87 2.08 23.95
N PRO A 451 -38.71 1.47 24.26
CA PRO A 451 -38.20 1.44 25.63
C PRO A 451 -37.62 2.81 26.02
N VAL A 452 -38.12 3.34 27.13
CA VAL A 452 -37.71 4.62 27.70
C VAL A 452 -36.97 4.39 29.01
N ARG A 453 -35.89 5.12 29.23
CA ARG A 453 -35.09 5.07 30.45
C ARG A 453 -34.77 6.49 30.90
N ASN A 454 -34.62 6.68 32.21
CA ASN A 454 -34.24 7.96 32.79
C ASN A 454 -32.99 8.52 32.08
N PRO A 455 -33.05 9.75 31.53
CA PRO A 455 -31.97 10.34 30.76
C PRO A 455 -30.68 10.56 31.58
N LEU A 456 -30.77 10.70 32.90
CA LEU A 456 -29.58 10.74 33.78
C LEU A 456 -28.79 9.44 33.71
N GLU A 457 -29.49 8.30 33.74
CA GLU A 457 -28.83 6.99 33.67
C GLU A 457 -28.24 6.71 32.29
N VAL A 458 -28.92 7.16 31.23
CA VAL A 458 -28.42 7.07 29.86
C VAL A 458 -27.16 7.92 29.70
N ALA A 459 -27.18 9.17 30.17
CA ALA A 459 -26.02 10.06 30.12
C ALA A 459 -24.83 9.50 30.92
N ALA A 460 -25.06 9.02 32.14
CA ALA A 460 -24.02 8.37 32.94
C ALA A 460 -23.44 7.12 32.26
N SER A 461 -24.27 6.34 31.56
CA SER A 461 -23.83 5.16 30.81
C SER A 461 -23.01 5.53 29.57
N LEU A 462 -23.41 6.56 28.82
CA LEU A 462 -22.67 7.07 27.66
C LEU A 462 -21.36 7.73 28.06
N ARG A 463 -21.31 8.42 29.20
CA ARG A 463 -20.05 8.96 29.76
C ARG A 463 -19.07 7.85 30.06
N ARG A 464 -19.52 6.76 30.70
CA ARG A 464 -18.66 5.61 31.02
C ARG A 464 -18.16 4.89 29.77
N ARG A 465 -19.01 4.73 28.74
CA ARG A 465 -18.65 4.03 27.49
C ARG A 465 -17.79 4.87 26.56
N ASP A 466 -18.23 6.08 26.27
CA ASP A 466 -17.72 6.91 25.16
C ASP A 466 -16.97 8.16 25.63
N GLY A 467 -16.94 8.44 26.95
CA GLY A 467 -16.40 9.69 27.48
C GLY A 467 -17.23 10.92 27.11
N PHE A 468 -18.49 10.75 26.71
CA PHE A 468 -19.34 11.87 26.32
C PHE A 468 -19.71 12.76 27.50
N ASP A 469 -19.70 14.07 27.23
CA ASP A 469 -20.27 15.06 28.13
C ASP A 469 -21.78 14.81 28.32
N PRO A 470 -22.34 15.02 29.53
CA PRO A 470 -23.77 14.90 29.78
C PRO A 470 -24.63 15.72 28.80
N ALA A 471 -24.24 16.95 28.45
CA ALA A 471 -25.00 17.80 27.54
C ALA A 471 -25.13 17.17 26.14
N LYS A 472 -24.04 16.61 25.60
CA LYS A 472 -24.07 15.86 24.34
C LYS A 472 -24.97 14.62 24.46
N SER A 473 -24.88 13.92 25.58
CA SER A 473 -25.68 12.71 25.83
C SER A 473 -27.17 13.02 25.87
N TYR A 474 -27.56 14.13 26.48
CA TYR A 474 -28.93 14.62 26.50
C TYR A 474 -29.45 14.98 25.10
N LEU A 475 -28.65 15.65 24.28
CA LEU A 475 -29.02 15.97 22.90
C LEU A 475 -29.19 14.71 22.04
N LEU A 476 -28.32 13.71 22.20
CA LEU A 476 -28.46 12.44 21.50
C LEU A 476 -29.71 11.69 21.95
N TRP A 477 -29.96 11.64 23.26
CA TRP A 477 -31.16 11.02 23.82
C TRP A 477 -32.44 11.71 23.31
N LEU A 478 -32.50 13.04 23.37
CA LEU A 478 -33.62 13.83 22.86
C LEU A 478 -33.88 13.51 21.40
N ARG A 479 -32.85 13.60 20.56
CA ARG A 479 -33.02 13.44 19.12
C ARG A 479 -33.51 12.03 18.76
N HIS A 480 -32.87 10.98 19.26
CA HIS A 480 -33.27 9.61 18.93
C HIS A 480 -34.67 9.30 19.46
N THR A 481 -35.02 9.81 20.64
CA THR A 481 -36.31 9.53 21.27
C THR A 481 -37.45 10.27 20.57
N LEU A 482 -37.27 11.57 20.28
CA LEU A 482 -38.27 12.37 19.57
C LEU A 482 -38.47 11.92 18.12
N ASP A 483 -37.40 11.52 17.43
CA ASP A 483 -37.51 11.02 16.06
C ASP A 483 -38.25 9.67 16.02
N ALA A 484 -37.93 8.74 16.94
CA ALA A 484 -38.61 7.45 17.04
C ALA A 484 -40.08 7.61 17.45
N GLU A 485 -40.36 8.44 18.46
CA GLU A 485 -41.72 8.71 18.92
C GLU A 485 -42.56 9.26 17.77
N ALA A 486 -42.11 10.34 17.14
CA ALA A 486 -42.91 10.98 16.13
C ALA A 486 -43.08 10.13 14.86
N ALA A 487 -42.06 9.36 14.46
CA ALA A 487 -42.13 8.52 13.27
C ALA A 487 -43.01 7.27 13.44
N THR A 488 -43.41 6.93 14.68
CA THR A 488 -44.17 5.71 14.98
C THR A 488 -45.62 5.96 15.34
N ARG A 489 -46.09 7.23 15.39
CA ARG A 489 -47.48 7.56 15.78
C ARG A 489 -48.54 6.87 14.93
N ASP A 490 -48.26 6.67 13.65
CA ASP A 490 -49.17 6.00 12.70
C ASP A 490 -49.03 4.46 12.72
N SER A 491 -48.25 3.89 13.65
CA SER A 491 -48.02 2.45 13.81
C SER A 491 -48.55 1.97 15.15
N ARG A 492 -48.94 0.69 15.23
CA ARG A 492 -49.20 0.06 16.52
C ARG A 492 -47.91 0.06 17.34
N ARG A 493 -47.96 0.72 18.50
CA ARG A 493 -46.78 0.98 19.31
C ARG A 493 -47.05 0.78 20.80
N SER A 494 -46.02 0.40 21.53
CA SER A 494 -46.04 0.31 22.99
C SER A 494 -44.83 1.05 23.56
N ILE A 495 -45.10 2.03 24.43
CA ILE A 495 -44.07 2.76 25.15
C ILE A 495 -43.97 2.14 26.54
N VAL A 496 -42.76 1.74 26.93
CA VAL A 496 -42.52 1.03 28.20
C VAL A 496 -41.28 1.58 28.87
N THR A 497 -41.25 1.60 30.20
CA THR A 497 -40.08 2.06 30.94
C THR A 497 -39.15 0.90 31.27
N PHE A 498 -37.85 1.15 31.25
CA PHE A 498 -36.85 0.20 31.74
C PHE A 498 -37.11 -0.19 33.20
N ASP A 499 -37.68 0.73 33.98
CA ASP A 499 -37.99 0.51 35.39
C ASP A 499 -39.11 -0.52 35.56
N HIS A 500 -40.19 -0.43 34.77
CA HIS A 500 -41.24 -1.44 34.74
C HIS A 500 -40.71 -2.82 34.32
N LEU A 501 -39.80 -2.88 33.36
CA LEU A 501 -39.17 -4.15 32.98
C LEU A 501 -38.38 -4.76 34.14
N MET A 502 -37.67 -3.95 34.91
CA MET A 502 -36.85 -4.46 36.02
C MET A 502 -37.68 -4.81 37.27
N SER A 503 -38.76 -4.08 37.54
CA SER A 503 -39.60 -4.32 38.72
C SER A 503 -40.66 -5.39 38.52
N ASP A 504 -41.30 -5.41 37.35
CA ASP A 504 -42.40 -6.33 37.00
C ASP A 504 -42.43 -6.60 35.49
N TRP A 505 -41.47 -7.40 35.03
CA TRP A 505 -41.38 -7.74 33.61
C TRP A 505 -42.60 -8.51 33.10
N ARG A 506 -43.35 -9.20 33.97
CA ARG A 506 -44.51 -10.01 33.58
C ARG A 506 -45.66 -9.11 33.15
N ASN A 507 -46.03 -8.16 34.00
CA ASN A 507 -47.03 -7.16 33.63
C ASN A 507 -46.55 -6.30 32.45
N CYS A 508 -45.24 -5.98 32.39
CA CYS A 508 -44.66 -5.30 31.24
C CYS A 508 -44.88 -6.09 29.93
N ALA A 509 -44.63 -7.40 29.93
CA ALA A 509 -44.84 -8.28 28.76
C ALA A 509 -46.31 -8.36 28.35
N THR A 510 -47.23 -8.47 29.31
CA THR A 510 -48.69 -8.46 29.05
C THR A 510 -49.15 -7.14 28.44
N ARG A 511 -48.65 -6.00 28.94
CA ARG A 511 -48.95 -4.68 28.35
C ARG A 511 -48.43 -4.56 26.92
N ILE A 512 -47.23 -5.07 26.64
CA ILE A 512 -46.68 -5.10 25.29
C ILE A 512 -47.55 -5.95 24.37
N GLU A 513 -47.98 -7.13 24.83
CA GLU A 513 -48.86 -8.04 24.08
C GLU A 513 -50.18 -7.36 23.69
N GLN A 514 -50.83 -6.70 24.65
CA GLN A 514 -52.09 -5.97 24.45
C GLN A 514 -51.93 -4.76 23.51
N HIS A 515 -50.95 -3.88 23.76
CA HIS A 515 -50.76 -2.66 22.96
C HIS A 515 -50.35 -2.96 21.50
N LEU A 516 -49.52 -4.00 21.29
CA LEU A 516 -49.06 -4.36 19.95
C LEU A 516 -50.06 -5.27 19.22
N GLY A 517 -50.98 -5.92 19.96
CA GLY A 517 -51.91 -6.90 19.40
C GLY A 517 -51.17 -8.12 18.84
N ILE A 518 -50.18 -8.61 19.60
CA ILE A 518 -49.41 -9.81 19.28
C ILE A 518 -49.73 -10.92 20.27
N THR A 519 -49.24 -12.13 20.04
CA THR A 519 -49.24 -13.22 21.03
C THR A 519 -47.83 -13.75 21.15
N TRP A 520 -47.32 -13.86 22.37
CA TRP A 520 -45.98 -14.40 22.60
C TRP A 520 -45.96 -15.90 22.25
N PRO A 521 -45.02 -16.37 21.38
CA PRO A 521 -45.03 -17.77 20.94
C PRO A 521 -44.72 -18.78 22.05
N ARG A 522 -44.01 -18.34 23.09
CA ARG A 522 -43.68 -19.18 24.24
C ARG A 522 -44.62 -18.77 25.37
N ASP A 523 -45.43 -19.71 25.85
CA ASP A 523 -46.26 -19.49 27.04
C ASP A 523 -45.35 -19.12 28.22
N VAL A 524 -45.82 -18.25 29.09
CA VAL A 524 -45.09 -17.76 30.27
C VAL A 524 -45.13 -18.83 31.37
N GLY A 525 -44.77 -20.06 31.01
CA GLY A 525 -44.62 -21.19 31.91
C GLY A 525 -43.34 -21.10 32.75
N THR A 526 -43.16 -22.04 33.67
CA THR A 526 -42.13 -22.00 34.72
C THR A 526 -40.69 -21.88 34.19
N GLU A 527 -40.37 -22.47 33.04
CA GLU A 527 -38.99 -22.45 32.49
C GLU A 527 -38.59 -21.09 31.91
N ALA A 528 -39.42 -20.49 31.04
CA ALA A 528 -39.15 -19.16 30.48
C ALA A 528 -39.13 -18.08 31.57
N ILE A 529 -39.98 -18.23 32.59
CA ILE A 529 -39.97 -17.43 33.80
C ILE A 529 -38.60 -17.46 34.48
N GLN A 530 -38.08 -18.67 34.75
CA GLN A 530 -36.78 -18.83 35.43
C GLN A 530 -35.62 -18.27 34.60
N GLU A 531 -35.65 -18.44 33.28
CA GLU A 531 -34.64 -17.88 32.37
C GLU A 531 -34.64 -16.34 32.40
N ILE A 532 -35.82 -15.72 32.35
CA ILE A 532 -35.97 -14.26 32.37
C ILE A 532 -35.61 -13.69 33.74
N ASP A 533 -36.12 -14.28 34.83
CA ASP A 533 -35.81 -13.84 36.20
C ASP A 533 -34.30 -13.92 36.45
N ARG A 534 -33.63 -15.01 36.05
CA ARG A 534 -32.17 -15.14 36.16
C ARG A 534 -31.43 -14.06 35.35
N PHE A 535 -31.81 -13.87 34.09
CA PHE A 535 -31.19 -12.87 33.21
C PHE A 535 -31.29 -11.44 33.77
N LEU A 536 -32.45 -11.06 34.32
CA LEU A 536 -32.66 -9.73 34.89
C LEU A 536 -31.95 -9.56 36.25
N GLN A 537 -31.83 -10.62 37.06
CA GLN A 537 -31.10 -10.60 38.33
C GLN A 537 -29.57 -10.45 38.14
N GLU A 538 -28.99 -11.13 37.14
CA GLU A 538 -27.56 -11.03 36.82
C GLU A 538 -27.16 -9.62 36.34
N ARG A 539 -28.10 -8.84 35.77
CA ARG A 539 -27.87 -7.44 35.37
C ARG A 539 -28.17 -6.48 36.51
N LEU A 540 -27.24 -6.36 37.46
CA LEU A 540 -27.28 -5.28 38.45
C LEU A 540 -27.38 -3.92 37.75
N ARG A 541 -28.48 -3.18 37.99
CA ARG A 541 -28.71 -1.81 37.48
C ARG A 541 -27.61 -0.88 38.02
N HIS A 542 -26.55 -0.67 37.24
CA HIS A 542 -25.35 0.06 37.68
C HIS A 542 -25.56 1.55 38.02
N ASN A 543 -26.60 2.18 37.45
CA ASN A 543 -26.98 3.57 37.74
C ASN A 543 -28.46 3.57 38.12
N ARG A 544 -28.82 4.19 39.24
CA ARG A 544 -30.22 4.43 39.65
C ARG A 544 -30.43 5.95 39.77
N ALA A 545 -31.40 6.47 39.05
CA ALA A 545 -31.89 7.84 39.19
C ALA A 545 -33.43 7.83 39.19
N SER A 546 -34.03 8.52 40.14
CA SER A 546 -35.48 8.73 40.23
C SER A 546 -35.93 9.86 39.31
N THR A 547 -37.25 9.97 39.10
CA THR A 547 -37.87 11.13 38.45
C THR A 547 -37.61 12.42 39.23
N GLN A 548 -37.63 12.34 40.57
CA GLN A 548 -37.32 13.47 41.44
C GLN A 548 -35.88 13.97 41.24
N ASP A 549 -34.90 13.06 41.15
CA ASP A 549 -33.50 13.45 40.88
C ASP A 549 -33.37 14.21 39.54
N LEU A 550 -34.13 13.81 38.52
CA LEU A 550 -34.16 14.49 37.23
C LEU A 550 -34.78 15.88 37.34
N ASP A 551 -35.88 16.01 38.07
CA ASP A 551 -36.61 17.27 38.22
C ASP A 551 -35.81 18.29 39.05
N GLU A 552 -35.09 17.85 40.07
CA GLU A 552 -34.25 18.70 40.93
C GLU A 552 -32.92 19.11 40.27
N ASP A 553 -32.37 18.32 39.35
CA ASP A 553 -31.09 18.62 38.71
C ASP A 553 -31.19 19.83 37.77
N THR A 554 -30.65 20.97 38.20
CA THR A 554 -30.66 22.24 37.44
C THR A 554 -29.79 22.22 36.19
N SER A 555 -28.86 21.26 36.06
CA SER A 555 -27.99 21.11 34.89
C SER A 555 -28.70 20.46 33.69
N VAL A 556 -29.81 19.77 33.94
CA VAL A 556 -30.57 19.07 32.90
C VAL A 556 -31.46 20.06 32.15
N PRO A 557 -31.34 20.16 30.80
CA PRO A 557 -32.17 21.08 30.02
C PRO A 557 -33.67 20.80 30.16
N ARG A 558 -34.48 21.86 30.18
CA ARG A 558 -35.95 21.76 30.26
C ARG A 558 -36.54 20.82 29.21
N TRP A 559 -36.01 20.83 27.98
CA TRP A 559 -36.41 19.92 26.90
C TRP A 559 -36.33 18.46 27.30
N VAL A 560 -35.28 18.06 28.02
CA VAL A 560 -35.08 16.67 28.46
C VAL A 560 -36.12 16.29 29.49
N LYS A 561 -36.33 17.14 30.51
CA LYS A 561 -37.32 16.91 31.56
C LYS A 561 -38.73 16.80 30.99
N GLN A 562 -39.10 17.76 30.15
CA GLN A 562 -40.42 17.81 29.51
C GLN A 562 -40.64 16.62 28.57
N THR A 563 -39.63 16.21 27.81
CA THR A 563 -39.72 15.01 26.96
C THR A 563 -39.91 13.75 27.81
N PHE A 564 -39.14 13.59 28.89
CA PHE A 564 -39.24 12.40 29.73
C PHE A 564 -40.58 12.34 30.47
N SER A 565 -41.06 13.45 31.03
CA SER A 565 -42.37 13.51 31.68
C SER A 565 -43.51 13.19 30.72
N SER A 566 -43.49 13.75 29.50
CA SER A 566 -44.50 13.44 28.49
C SER A 566 -44.44 11.98 28.02
N LEU A 567 -43.26 11.36 27.94
CA LEU A 567 -43.15 9.94 27.64
C LEU A 567 -43.68 9.06 28.78
N LEU A 568 -43.48 9.44 30.04
CA LEU A 568 -44.07 8.74 31.19
C LEU A 568 -45.60 8.85 31.16
N GLU A 569 -46.13 10.03 30.84
CA GLU A 569 -47.57 10.21 30.65
C GLU A 569 -48.11 9.32 29.53
N LEU A 570 -47.39 9.20 28.40
CA LEU A 570 -47.77 8.29 27.31
C LEU A 570 -47.62 6.80 27.64
N VAL A 571 -46.84 6.44 28.66
CA VAL A 571 -46.82 5.06 29.19
C VAL A 571 -48.16 4.74 29.84
N ASP A 572 -48.75 5.68 30.58
CA ASP A 572 -50.01 5.45 31.28
C ASP A 572 -51.25 5.78 30.43
N GLN A 573 -51.14 6.80 29.59
CA GLN A 573 -52.18 7.31 28.69
C GLN A 573 -51.64 7.45 27.25
N PRO A 574 -51.62 6.37 26.45
CA PRO A 574 -51.00 6.35 25.12
C PRO A 574 -51.52 7.40 24.12
N ASP A 575 -52.76 7.87 24.32
CA ASP A 575 -53.45 8.84 23.47
C ASP A 575 -53.48 10.26 24.05
N SER A 576 -52.67 10.57 25.09
CA SER A 576 -52.64 11.92 25.68
C SER A 576 -52.25 12.98 24.64
N ALA A 577 -53.21 13.83 24.28
CA ALA A 577 -53.02 14.93 23.36
C ALA A 577 -52.03 15.98 23.91
N ASP A 578 -52.05 16.21 25.22
CA ASP A 578 -51.16 17.17 25.89
C ASP A 578 -49.70 16.70 25.83
N ALA A 579 -49.45 15.42 26.10
CA ALA A 579 -48.12 14.85 26.00
C ALA A 579 -47.59 14.90 24.55
N LEU A 580 -48.40 14.53 23.56
CA LEU A 580 -48.02 14.59 22.14
C LEU A 580 -47.71 16.02 21.67
N CYS A 581 -48.53 16.99 22.08
CA CYS A 581 -48.33 18.42 21.78
C CYS A 581 -47.03 18.95 22.42
N ALA A 582 -46.75 18.56 23.67
CA ALA A 582 -45.50 18.91 24.35
C ALA A 582 -44.27 18.36 23.63
N LEU A 583 -44.31 17.10 23.18
CA LEU A 583 -43.23 16.48 22.41
C LEU A 583 -43.01 17.15 21.06
N ASP A 584 -44.09 17.53 20.36
CA ASP A 584 -43.99 18.26 19.10
C ASP A 584 -43.35 19.65 19.27
N ARG A 585 -43.71 20.35 20.35
CA ARG A 585 -43.10 21.64 20.68
C ARG A 585 -41.60 21.50 20.92
N VAL A 586 -41.17 20.55 21.76
CA VAL A 586 -39.75 20.32 22.03
C VAL A 586 -39.00 19.93 20.75
N ARG A 587 -39.61 19.09 19.90
CA ARG A 587 -39.02 18.67 18.62
C ARG A 587 -38.80 19.85 17.67
N GLU A 588 -39.76 20.76 17.57
CA GLU A 588 -39.64 21.95 16.72
C GLU A 588 -38.61 22.95 17.27
N GLU A 589 -38.61 23.20 18.58
CA GLU A 589 -37.60 24.04 19.23
C GLU A 589 -36.18 23.48 19.02
N LEU A 590 -36.01 22.15 19.13
CA LEU A 590 -34.73 21.48 18.87
C LEU A 590 -34.31 21.58 17.39
N ARG A 591 -35.25 21.56 16.44
CA ARG A 591 -34.97 21.80 15.00
C ARG A 591 -34.50 23.21 14.74
N GLN A 592 -35.14 24.21 15.35
CA GLN A 592 -34.75 25.61 15.21
C GLN A 592 -33.37 25.87 15.79
N ALA A 593 -33.08 25.31 16.97
CA ALA A 593 -31.76 25.37 17.56
C ALA A 593 -30.71 24.73 16.65
N ASP A 594 -30.93 23.52 16.15
CA ASP A 594 -30.01 22.88 15.21
C ASP A 594 -29.67 23.76 13.99
N ARG A 595 -30.67 24.41 13.38
CA ARG A 595 -30.40 25.33 12.26
C ARG A 595 -29.52 26.53 12.65
N ALA A 596 -29.65 27.02 13.88
CA ALA A 596 -28.89 28.16 14.37
C ALA A 596 -27.47 27.80 14.83
N ILE A 597 -27.31 26.72 15.62
CA ILE A 597 -26.04 26.39 16.30
C ILE A 597 -25.38 25.09 15.80
N GLY A 598 -26.11 24.24 15.09
CA GLY A 598 -25.63 22.96 14.55
C GLY A 598 -24.37 23.07 13.68
N PRO A 599 -24.23 24.08 12.79
CA PRO A 599 -23.00 24.29 12.03
C PRO A 599 -21.78 24.60 12.91
N VAL A 600 -21.95 25.33 14.02
CA VAL A 600 -20.87 25.68 14.96
C VAL A 600 -20.39 24.44 15.72
N PHE A 601 -21.32 23.62 16.22
CA PHE A 601 -20.99 22.34 16.85
C PHE A 601 -20.27 21.38 15.90
N LYS A 602 -20.59 21.40 14.60
CA LYS A 602 -19.86 20.61 13.59
C LYS A 602 -18.39 21.03 13.52
N LEU A 603 -18.11 22.33 13.59
CA LEU A 603 -16.74 22.87 13.59
C LEU A 603 -15.98 22.49 14.87
N GLU A 604 -16.61 22.61 16.04
CA GLU A 604 -16.01 22.18 17.30
C GLU A 604 -15.75 20.66 17.36
N ALA A 605 -16.70 19.84 16.89
CA ALA A 605 -16.52 18.39 16.86
C ALA A 605 -15.37 17.97 15.91
N ILE A 606 -15.19 18.68 14.79
CA ILE A 606 -14.05 18.48 13.88
C ILE A 606 -12.75 18.96 14.53
N ALA A 607 -12.76 20.11 15.19
CA ALA A 607 -11.59 20.68 15.88
C ALA A 607 -11.14 19.81 17.07
N GLY A 608 -12.08 19.34 17.90
CA GLY A 608 -11.83 18.43 19.00
C GLY A 608 -11.30 17.08 18.54
N LYS A 609 -11.89 16.49 17.49
CA LYS A 609 -11.35 15.24 16.88
C LYS A 609 -9.97 15.44 16.29
N ARG A 610 -9.69 16.59 15.64
CA ARG A 610 -8.35 16.94 15.18
C ARG A 610 -7.38 17.05 16.35
N LEU A 611 -7.76 17.71 17.44
CA LEU A 611 -6.91 17.88 18.61
C LEU A 611 -6.59 16.54 19.29
N THR A 612 -7.60 15.70 19.56
CA THR A 612 -7.38 14.35 20.14
C THR A 612 -6.54 13.48 19.22
N ARG A 613 -6.73 13.58 17.89
CA ARG A 613 -5.93 12.85 16.91
C ARG A 613 -4.50 13.34 16.85
N THR A 614 -4.27 14.65 16.87
CA THR A 614 -2.93 15.25 16.94
C THR A 614 -2.24 14.84 18.23
N VAL A 615 -2.92 14.89 19.36
CA VAL A 615 -2.39 14.40 20.65
C VAL A 615 -2.03 12.93 20.55
N GLY A 616 -2.90 12.07 20.02
CA GLY A 616 -2.60 10.64 19.84
C GLY A 616 -1.39 10.38 18.94
N VAL A 617 -1.27 11.08 17.81
CA VAL A 617 -0.11 10.99 16.90
C VAL A 617 1.17 11.48 17.56
N VAL A 618 1.10 12.58 18.34
CA VAL A 618 2.25 13.11 19.07
C VAL A 618 2.68 12.14 20.17
N THR A 619 1.75 11.55 20.92
CA THR A 619 2.04 10.54 21.95
C THR A 619 2.69 9.31 21.33
N GLN A 620 2.15 8.79 20.23
CA GLN A 620 2.73 7.63 19.54
C GLN A 620 4.11 7.93 18.94
N SER A 621 4.31 9.16 18.44
CA SER A 621 5.61 9.63 17.98
C SER A 621 6.60 9.77 19.15
N LEU A 622 6.15 10.20 20.32
CA LEU A 622 6.98 10.31 21.52
C LEU A 622 7.42 8.92 22.01
N ASP A 623 6.53 7.93 22.00
CA ASP A 623 6.87 6.56 22.39
C ASP A 623 7.85 5.92 21.41
N ARG A 624 7.69 6.15 20.09
CA ARG A 624 8.69 5.74 19.09
C ARG A 624 10.06 6.38 19.32
N GLN A 625 10.10 7.67 19.66
CA GLN A 625 11.37 8.36 19.97
C GLN A 625 12.02 7.80 21.24
N LYS A 626 11.25 7.45 22.28
CA LYS A 626 11.79 6.82 23.49
C LYS A 626 12.45 5.47 23.19
N VAL A 627 11.78 4.61 22.41
CA VAL A 627 12.35 3.32 21.99
C VAL A 627 13.65 3.55 21.19
N ARG A 628 13.65 4.54 20.27
CA ARG A 628 14.84 4.84 19.48
C ARG A 628 16.01 5.36 20.30
N VAL A 629 15.77 6.19 21.32
CA VAL A 629 16.80 6.65 22.25
C VAL A 629 17.42 5.45 22.97
N GLN A 630 16.59 4.53 23.45
CA GLN A 630 17.04 3.34 24.17
C GLN A 630 17.87 2.39 23.28
N GLU A 631 17.49 2.22 22.01
CA GLU A 631 18.28 1.48 21.02
C GLU A 631 19.65 2.13 20.77
N LEU A 632 19.68 3.47 20.63
CA LEU A 632 20.90 4.23 20.40
C LEU A 632 21.84 4.18 21.61
N GLU A 633 21.31 4.20 22.83
CA GLU A 633 22.09 4.02 24.06
C GLU A 633 22.74 2.63 24.10
N CYS A 634 22.00 1.58 23.77
CA CYS A 634 22.52 0.22 23.65
C CYS A 634 23.59 0.07 22.55
N ALA A 635 23.44 0.77 21.43
CA ALA A 635 24.44 0.79 20.36
C ALA A 635 25.70 1.55 20.78
N LEU A 636 25.55 2.70 21.46
CA LEU A 636 26.67 3.48 21.98
C LEU A 636 27.47 2.71 23.03
N ALA A 637 26.79 1.95 23.90
CA ALA A 637 27.45 1.08 24.88
C ALA A 637 28.30 -0.01 24.21
N ARG A 638 27.77 -0.65 23.15
CA ARG A 638 28.51 -1.64 22.34
C ARG A 638 29.75 -1.04 21.69
N HIS A 639 29.61 0.09 20.99
CA HIS A 639 30.75 0.76 20.37
C HIS A 639 31.81 1.24 21.36
N ARG A 640 31.40 1.67 22.57
CA ARG A 640 32.37 2.00 23.65
C ARG A 640 33.16 0.77 24.10
N SER A 641 32.51 -0.38 24.21
CA SER A 641 33.17 -1.65 24.52
C SER A 641 34.18 -2.04 23.43
N GLU A 642 33.77 -2.00 22.16
CA GLU A 642 34.65 -2.27 21.00
C GLU A 642 35.85 -1.31 20.96
N THR A 643 35.62 -0.02 21.19
CA THR A 643 36.70 0.99 21.21
C THR A 643 37.71 0.71 22.32
N ASN A 644 37.25 0.29 23.49
CA ASN A 644 38.12 -0.05 24.61
C ASN A 644 38.93 -1.33 24.33
N GLN A 645 38.29 -2.33 23.72
CA GLN A 645 38.98 -3.56 23.31
C GLN A 645 40.08 -3.26 22.27
N LEU A 646 39.75 -2.52 21.21
CA LEU A 646 40.72 -2.12 20.20
C LEU A 646 41.87 -1.29 20.78
N ARG A 647 41.60 -0.39 21.75
CA ARG A 647 42.66 0.33 22.46
C ARG A 647 43.61 -0.59 23.22
N SER A 648 43.09 -1.62 23.88
CA SER A 648 43.92 -2.60 24.59
C SER A 648 44.79 -3.44 23.63
N GLU A 649 44.25 -3.78 22.45
CA GLU A 649 44.98 -4.48 21.41
C GLU A 649 46.10 -3.61 20.81
N ILE A 650 45.84 -2.33 20.56
CA ILE A 650 46.86 -1.37 20.09
C ILE A 650 48.01 -1.28 21.11
N LEU A 651 47.71 -1.12 22.40
CA LEU A 651 48.72 -1.08 23.47
C LEU A 651 49.57 -2.36 23.51
N ALA A 652 48.95 -3.53 23.33
CA ALA A 652 49.68 -4.80 23.28
C ALA A 652 50.60 -4.91 22.04
N LEU A 653 50.12 -4.43 20.88
CA LEU A 653 50.91 -4.39 19.65
C LEU A 653 52.08 -3.41 19.74
N GLU A 654 51.89 -2.24 20.36
CA GLU A 654 52.96 -1.26 20.59
C GLU A 654 54.07 -1.81 21.50
N SER A 655 53.70 -2.53 22.58
CA SER A 655 54.67 -3.21 23.44
C SER A 655 55.49 -4.24 22.65
N ARG A 656 54.82 -5.05 21.83
CA ARG A 656 55.46 -6.09 21.02
C ARG A 656 56.33 -5.52 19.90
N ALA A 657 55.94 -4.40 19.31
CA ALA A 657 56.76 -3.67 18.34
C ALA A 657 58.07 -3.18 19.01
N THR A 658 57.97 -2.63 20.22
CA THR A 658 59.14 -2.17 20.99
C THR A 658 60.10 -3.33 21.31
N GLU A 659 59.57 -4.50 21.70
CA GLU A 659 60.37 -5.70 21.93
C GLU A 659 61.09 -6.19 20.66
N LEU A 660 60.38 -6.17 19.52
CA LEU A 660 60.94 -6.55 18.23
C LEU A 660 62.02 -5.57 17.77
N GLU A 661 61.84 -4.26 17.96
CA GLU A 661 62.86 -3.25 17.67
C GLU A 661 64.12 -3.47 18.50
N ALA A 662 63.97 -3.76 19.80
CA ALA A 662 65.10 -4.10 20.66
C ALA A 662 65.82 -5.39 20.21
N ALA A 663 65.07 -6.41 19.75
CA ALA A 663 65.64 -7.62 19.18
C ALA A 663 66.38 -7.37 17.86
N LEU A 664 65.83 -6.52 17.00
CA LEU A 664 66.41 -6.17 15.70
C LEU A 664 67.70 -5.37 15.90
N ALA A 665 67.76 -4.48 16.90
CA ALA A 665 68.98 -3.79 17.30
C ALA A 665 70.08 -4.75 17.77
N ARG A 666 69.74 -5.75 18.60
CA ARG A 666 70.70 -6.80 19.02
C ARG A 666 71.23 -7.59 17.83
N ASN A 667 70.36 -8.02 16.92
CA ASN A 667 70.74 -8.77 15.73
C ASN A 667 71.62 -7.95 14.77
N ARG A 668 71.40 -6.63 14.67
CA ARG A 668 72.26 -5.74 13.89
C ARG A 668 73.68 -5.67 14.47
N CYS A 669 73.81 -5.55 15.79
CA CYS A 669 75.12 -5.58 16.46
C CYS A 669 75.86 -6.89 16.14
N ILE A 670 75.17 -8.04 16.28
CA ILE A 670 75.74 -9.35 15.95
C ILE A 670 76.16 -9.42 14.48
N ALA A 671 75.35 -8.89 13.56
CA ALA A 671 75.66 -8.89 12.13
C ALA A 671 76.85 -7.98 11.79
N GLU A 672 77.03 -6.86 12.50
CA GLU A 672 78.19 -5.98 12.37
C GLU A 672 79.47 -6.66 12.88
N ASP A 673 79.39 -7.34 14.03
CA ASP A 673 80.51 -8.13 14.57
C ASP A 673 80.94 -9.24 13.61
N LEU A 674 79.98 -10.02 13.09
CA LEU A 674 80.25 -11.07 12.11
C LEU A 674 80.82 -10.52 10.80
N ARG A 675 80.37 -9.34 10.35
CA ARG A 675 80.94 -8.69 9.15
C ARG A 675 82.38 -8.25 9.38
N ALA A 676 82.71 -7.75 10.57
CA ALA A 676 84.08 -7.42 10.93
C ALA A 676 84.97 -8.67 10.92
N GLU A 677 84.49 -9.79 11.45
CA GLU A 677 85.20 -11.09 11.44
C GLU A 677 85.38 -11.64 10.01
N ILE A 678 84.36 -11.53 9.15
CA ILE A 678 84.45 -11.88 7.73
C ILE A 678 85.46 -10.98 7.01
N ALA A 679 85.45 -9.66 7.26
CA ALA A 679 86.39 -8.72 6.65
C ALA A 679 87.83 -9.08 7.04
N GLU A 680 88.08 -9.36 8.32
CA GLU A 680 89.40 -9.79 8.80
C GLU A 680 89.84 -11.12 8.14
N SER A 681 88.93 -12.09 8.03
CA SER A 681 89.21 -13.36 7.36
C SER A 681 89.46 -13.19 5.85
N THR A 682 88.75 -12.25 5.21
CA THR A 682 88.90 -11.94 3.79
C THR A 682 90.25 -11.27 3.53
N ASP A 683 90.66 -10.29 4.35
CA ASP A 683 91.98 -9.66 4.27
C ASP A 683 93.11 -10.69 4.43
N ARG A 684 92.97 -11.65 5.36
CA ARG A 684 93.94 -12.76 5.51
C ARG A 684 94.01 -13.62 4.24
N LEU A 685 92.87 -13.95 3.64
CA LEU A 685 92.81 -14.72 2.39
C LEU A 685 93.37 -13.94 1.20
N GLU A 686 93.14 -12.62 1.12
CA GLU A 686 93.72 -11.76 0.09
C GLU A 686 95.24 -11.67 0.23
N GLN A 687 95.77 -11.53 1.45
CA GLN A 687 97.20 -11.59 1.68
C GLN A 687 97.80 -12.93 1.24
N GLN A 688 97.12 -14.05 1.52
CA GLN A 688 97.54 -15.37 1.03
C GLN A 688 97.48 -15.47 -0.50
N ARG A 689 96.39 -14.98 -1.12
CA ARG A 689 96.22 -14.92 -2.58
C ARG A 689 97.33 -14.10 -3.21
N ASP A 690 97.61 -12.90 -2.71
CA ASP A 690 98.62 -12.00 -3.27
C ASP A 690 100.03 -12.60 -3.11
N GLN A 691 100.27 -13.37 -2.04
CA GLN A 691 101.50 -14.16 -1.89
C GLN A 691 101.62 -15.24 -2.98
N VAL A 692 100.52 -15.89 -3.35
CA VAL A 692 100.47 -16.90 -4.43
C VAL A 692 100.57 -16.25 -5.81
N VAL A 693 99.86 -15.14 -6.04
CA VAL A 693 99.89 -14.36 -7.29
C VAL A 693 101.27 -13.76 -7.52
N PHE A 694 101.96 -13.28 -6.48
CA PHE A 694 103.35 -12.84 -6.57
C PHE A 694 104.28 -13.98 -7.01
N ARG A 695 104.09 -15.20 -6.48
CA ARG A 695 104.82 -16.39 -6.94
C ARG A 695 104.49 -16.75 -8.40
N LEU A 696 103.25 -16.57 -8.84
CA LEU A 696 102.82 -16.80 -10.23
C LEU A 696 103.35 -15.73 -11.20
N TYR A 697 103.37 -14.45 -10.81
CA TYR A 697 103.94 -13.35 -11.59
C TYR A 697 105.46 -13.46 -11.74
N ALA A 698 106.15 -13.97 -10.71
CA ALA A 698 107.56 -14.33 -10.79
C ALA A 698 107.84 -15.50 -11.77
N LEU A 699 106.83 -16.34 -12.06
CA LEU A 699 106.94 -17.47 -13.00
C LEU A 699 106.49 -17.13 -14.44
N GLN A 700 105.65 -16.09 -14.65
CA GLN A 700 105.05 -15.76 -15.96
C GLN A 700 105.64 -14.52 -16.68
N SER A 701 106.71 -13.92 -16.17
CA SER A 701 107.39 -12.75 -16.78
C SER A 701 108.67 -13.09 -17.55
N SER A 702 108.69 -14.25 -18.23
CA SER A 702 109.57 -14.53 -19.36
C SER A 702 108.79 -14.34 -20.68
N ALA A 703 109.15 -13.28 -21.42
CA ALA A 703 109.02 -13.09 -22.87
C ALA A 703 107.70 -12.63 -23.59
N ILE A 704 106.54 -12.37 -22.98
CA ILE A 704 105.30 -12.07 -23.78
C ILE A 704 104.67 -10.66 -23.62
N TRP A 705 105.19 -9.76 -22.78
CA TRP A 705 104.61 -8.39 -22.62
C TRP A 705 105.28 -7.27 -23.45
N GLN A 706 105.96 -7.60 -24.56
CA GLN A 706 106.58 -6.60 -25.46
C GLN A 706 105.70 -6.16 -26.66
N LEU A 707 104.49 -6.70 -26.84
CA LEU A 707 103.67 -6.41 -28.03
C LEU A 707 102.49 -5.43 -27.85
N GLY A 708 102.19 -4.95 -26.63
CA GLY A 708 101.04 -4.05 -26.40
C GLY A 708 101.29 -2.55 -26.64
N ARG A 709 102.55 -2.14 -26.87
CA ARG A 709 102.97 -0.72 -26.90
C ARG A 709 102.63 0.06 -28.18
N TYR A 710 101.95 -0.53 -29.15
CA TYR A 710 101.73 0.10 -30.47
C TYR A 710 100.29 0.52 -30.80
N LEU A 711 99.29 0.26 -29.95
CA LEU A 711 97.88 0.52 -30.31
C LEU A 711 97.14 1.62 -29.53
N PHE A 712 97.80 2.36 -28.62
CA PHE A 712 97.19 3.47 -27.88
C PHE A 712 97.83 4.85 -28.14
N ALA A 713 98.69 4.97 -29.15
CA ALA A 713 99.41 6.20 -29.51
C ALA A 713 98.71 7.04 -30.60
N ALA A 714 97.39 6.93 -30.76
CA ALA A 714 96.63 7.61 -31.81
C ALA A 714 95.32 8.26 -31.33
N GLU A 715 95.28 8.84 -30.12
CA GLU A 715 94.09 9.53 -29.57
C GLU A 715 94.36 10.98 -29.12
N GLN A 716 95.52 11.56 -29.49
CA GLN A 716 95.90 12.95 -29.13
C GLN A 716 96.02 13.90 -30.33
N ARG A 717 95.07 13.86 -31.28
CA ARG A 717 95.01 14.86 -32.34
C ARG A 717 93.57 15.02 -32.83
N PHE A 718 92.93 16.16 -32.47
CA PHE A 718 91.71 16.82 -33.03
C PHE A 718 90.61 17.16 -32.00
N PRO A 719 90.63 18.37 -31.38
CA PRO A 719 89.57 18.86 -30.50
C PRO A 719 88.75 20.01 -31.14
N ALA A 720 87.90 19.72 -32.14
CA ALA A 720 87.08 20.78 -32.77
C ALA A 720 85.67 20.38 -33.27
N THR A 721 85.13 19.22 -32.89
CA THR A 721 83.78 18.76 -33.33
C THR A 721 82.89 18.24 -32.21
N PHE A 722 83.19 18.55 -30.94
CA PHE A 722 82.35 18.12 -29.80
C PHE A 722 81.63 19.28 -29.08
N ARG A 723 81.69 20.49 -29.62
CA ARG A 723 81.04 21.70 -29.06
C ARG A 723 79.80 22.16 -29.83
N ARG A 724 79.19 21.27 -30.63
CA ARG A 724 77.94 21.48 -31.39
C ARG A 724 76.87 20.41 -31.10
N LEU A 725 76.72 20.04 -29.84
CA LEU A 725 75.55 19.31 -29.34
C LEU A 725 75.05 19.93 -28.03
N LEU A 726 74.82 21.26 -28.07
CA LEU A 726 73.89 21.95 -27.19
C LEU A 726 72.53 21.98 -27.89
N ALA A 727 71.54 21.24 -27.39
CA ALA A 727 70.13 21.53 -27.70
C ALA A 727 69.13 20.82 -26.76
N ILE A 728 69.14 21.04 -25.44
CA ILE A 728 67.88 20.90 -24.66
C ILE A 728 67.79 21.96 -23.53
N PRO A 729 67.41 23.21 -23.83
CA PRO A 729 66.79 24.08 -22.85
C PRO A 729 65.29 24.23 -23.15
N LYS A 730 64.47 23.22 -22.81
CA LYS A 730 62.99 23.32 -22.84
C LYS A 730 62.22 22.58 -21.73
N VAL A 731 62.88 21.91 -20.78
CA VAL A 731 62.17 21.04 -19.81
C VAL A 731 61.81 21.73 -18.48
N ILE A 732 62.47 22.82 -18.12
CA ILE A 732 62.30 23.41 -16.76
C ILE A 732 61.18 24.46 -16.69
N SER A 733 60.80 25.08 -17.82
CA SER A 733 59.67 26.03 -17.88
C SER A 733 58.31 25.35 -18.11
N TRP A 734 58.30 24.16 -18.72
CA TRP A 734 57.07 23.37 -18.97
C TRP A 734 56.64 22.52 -17.75
N THR A 735 57.60 22.10 -16.91
CA THR A 735 57.35 21.26 -15.72
C THR A 735 56.72 22.00 -14.55
N LEU A 736 56.81 23.33 -14.47
CA LEU A 736 56.23 24.10 -13.35
C LEU A 736 54.80 24.62 -13.63
N THR A 737 54.45 24.90 -14.89
CA THR A 737 53.11 25.39 -15.28
C THR A 737 52.12 24.27 -15.62
N MET A 738 52.58 23.06 -15.97
CA MET A 738 51.73 21.86 -16.07
C MET A 738 51.32 21.29 -14.69
N ARG A 739 52.06 21.56 -13.60
CA ARG A 739 51.87 20.92 -12.28
C ARG A 739 50.62 21.31 -11.51
N LEU A 740 49.89 22.37 -11.88
CA LEU A 740 48.65 22.76 -11.20
C LEU A 740 47.39 22.21 -11.88
N ARG A 741 47.33 22.24 -13.22
CA ARG A 741 46.21 21.67 -14.01
C ARG A 741 46.20 20.13 -14.00
N SER A 742 47.37 19.49 -14.03
CA SER A 742 47.51 18.03 -13.88
C SER A 742 47.14 17.53 -12.47
N ARG A 743 47.51 18.25 -11.40
CA ARG A 743 47.14 17.90 -10.01
C ARG A 743 45.63 18.05 -9.72
N LEU A 744 44.96 19.03 -10.33
CA LEU A 744 43.50 19.18 -10.21
C LEU A 744 42.75 18.10 -10.98
N ARG A 745 43.21 17.75 -12.20
CA ARG A 745 42.67 16.64 -13.00
C ARG A 745 42.84 15.29 -12.28
N LEU A 746 44.02 15.01 -11.73
CA LEU A 746 44.30 13.78 -10.97
C LEU A 746 43.46 13.68 -9.70
N ARG A 747 43.19 14.78 -9.00
CA ARG A 747 42.26 14.80 -7.85
C ARG A 747 40.82 14.55 -8.27
N ALA A 748 40.40 15.09 -9.42
CA ALA A 748 39.05 14.86 -9.95
C ALA A 748 38.86 13.41 -10.43
N GLU A 749 39.84 12.83 -11.11
CA GLU A 749 39.85 11.42 -11.51
C GLU A 749 39.90 10.48 -10.29
N MET A 750 40.72 10.79 -9.28
CA MET A 750 40.75 10.04 -8.01
C MET A 750 39.36 10.02 -7.35
N LYS A 751 38.68 11.17 -7.30
CA LYS A 751 37.30 11.24 -6.78
C LYS A 751 36.32 10.42 -7.62
N ARG A 752 36.48 10.37 -8.95
CA ARG A 752 35.62 9.57 -9.83
C ARG A 752 35.86 8.06 -9.65
N ILE A 753 37.12 7.64 -9.53
CA ILE A 753 37.48 6.23 -9.28
C ILE A 753 36.91 5.79 -7.92
N GLN A 754 37.07 6.61 -6.88
CA GLN A 754 36.50 6.31 -5.56
C GLN A 754 34.96 6.35 -5.56
N ALA A 755 34.36 7.34 -6.22
CA ALA A 755 32.90 7.45 -6.32
C ALA A 755 32.25 6.31 -7.12
N SER A 756 33.01 5.64 -8.00
CA SER A 756 32.51 4.47 -8.75
C SER A 756 32.07 3.32 -7.84
N GLY A 757 32.68 3.22 -6.64
CA GLY A 757 32.48 2.08 -5.75
C GLY A 757 33.04 0.75 -6.27
N LEU A 758 33.77 0.77 -7.38
CA LEU A 758 34.36 -0.41 -8.04
C LEU A 758 35.89 -0.52 -7.82
N PHE A 759 36.50 0.39 -7.07
CA PHE A 759 37.94 0.34 -6.77
C PHE A 759 38.16 -0.05 -5.31
N ASP A 760 38.72 -1.24 -5.06
CA ASP A 760 39.05 -1.71 -3.71
C ASP A 760 40.53 -1.42 -3.42
N GLU A 761 40.80 -0.28 -2.75
CA GLU A 761 42.16 0.16 -2.41
C GLU A 761 42.90 -0.85 -1.51
N GLY A 762 42.20 -1.53 -0.61
CA GLY A 762 42.80 -2.51 0.29
C GLY A 762 43.20 -3.79 -0.43
N TRP A 763 42.32 -4.31 -1.29
CA TRP A 763 42.62 -5.48 -2.12
C TRP A 763 43.73 -5.16 -3.13
N TYR A 764 43.63 -4.03 -3.82
CA TYR A 764 44.61 -3.61 -4.84
C TYR A 764 46.04 -3.51 -4.28
N VAL A 765 46.21 -2.93 -3.08
CA VAL A 765 47.53 -2.84 -2.43
C VAL A 765 48.06 -4.21 -2.00
N ARG A 766 47.20 -5.11 -1.52
CA ARG A 766 47.60 -6.48 -1.14
C ARG A 766 47.97 -7.34 -2.34
N THR A 767 47.27 -7.16 -3.46
CA THR A 767 47.50 -7.93 -4.69
C THR A 767 48.72 -7.44 -5.46
N TYR A 768 49.02 -6.14 -5.41
CA TYR A 768 50.13 -5.52 -6.15
C TYR A 768 51.06 -4.72 -5.23
N PRO A 769 51.74 -5.36 -4.26
CA PRO A 769 52.58 -4.65 -3.27
C PRO A 769 53.73 -3.86 -3.90
N GLU A 770 54.19 -4.24 -5.10
CA GLU A 770 55.21 -3.51 -5.86
C GLU A 770 54.78 -2.09 -6.24
N MET A 771 53.48 -1.79 -6.23
CA MET A 771 52.99 -0.42 -6.42
C MET A 771 53.50 0.54 -5.34
N LEU A 772 53.81 0.05 -4.13
CA LEU A 772 54.26 0.88 -3.02
C LEU A 772 55.61 1.54 -3.34
N ALA A 773 56.44 0.88 -4.14
CA ALA A 773 57.70 1.43 -4.63
C ALA A 773 57.52 2.63 -5.58
N SER A 774 56.33 2.81 -6.15
CA SER A 774 56.02 3.98 -7.01
C SER A 774 55.77 5.27 -6.23
N GLY A 775 55.50 5.19 -4.92
CA GLY A 775 55.15 6.33 -4.08
C GLY A 775 53.78 6.96 -4.35
N TYR A 776 52.98 6.42 -5.28
CA TYR A 776 51.62 6.89 -5.57
C TYR A 776 50.58 6.21 -4.67
N ARG A 777 49.52 6.95 -4.31
CA ARG A 777 48.30 6.36 -3.70
C ARG A 777 47.61 5.44 -4.69
N ALA A 778 46.91 4.41 -4.22
CA ALA A 778 46.39 3.35 -5.09
C ALA A 778 45.50 3.82 -6.25
N PRO A 779 44.52 4.72 -6.07
CA PRO A 779 43.73 5.22 -7.20
C PRO A 779 44.54 6.05 -8.21
N ILE A 780 45.61 6.71 -7.76
CA ILE A 780 46.52 7.47 -8.64
C ILE A 780 47.43 6.51 -9.39
N HIS A 781 47.96 5.50 -8.69
CA HIS A 781 48.73 4.43 -9.31
C HIS A 781 47.91 3.70 -10.37
N TRP A 782 46.64 3.39 -10.09
CA TRP A 782 45.69 2.84 -11.06
C TRP A 782 45.63 3.68 -12.34
N SER A 783 45.26 4.96 -12.23
CA SER A 783 45.03 5.85 -13.40
C SER A 783 46.27 6.02 -14.27
N LEU A 784 47.45 6.07 -13.64
CA LEU A 784 48.72 6.32 -14.34
C LEU A 784 49.39 5.04 -14.86
N ILE A 785 49.36 3.96 -14.09
CA ILE A 785 50.22 2.79 -14.30
C ILE A 785 49.42 1.48 -14.30
N GLY A 786 48.54 1.32 -13.30
CA GLY A 786 47.89 0.06 -12.97
C GLY A 786 47.16 -0.60 -14.12
N TRP A 787 46.17 0.09 -14.69
CA TRP A 787 45.33 -0.52 -15.74
C TRP A 787 46.11 -0.77 -17.04
N ARG A 788 47.15 0.02 -17.33
CA ARG A 788 48.06 -0.20 -18.48
C ARG A 788 48.94 -1.43 -18.32
N LYS A 789 49.21 -1.83 -17.08
CA LYS A 789 49.88 -3.11 -16.75
C LYS A 789 48.90 -4.28 -16.66
N GLY A 790 47.60 -4.05 -16.94
CA GLY A 790 46.56 -5.07 -16.80
C GLY A 790 46.19 -5.39 -15.35
N TYR A 791 46.53 -4.53 -14.38
CA TYR A 791 46.15 -4.77 -12.98
C TYR A 791 44.65 -4.63 -12.84
N CYS A 792 44.05 -5.43 -11.96
CA CYS A 792 42.61 -5.42 -11.70
C CYS A 792 42.29 -4.44 -10.56
N PRO A 793 41.17 -3.69 -10.59
CA PRO A 793 40.79 -2.75 -9.53
C PRO A 793 40.02 -3.42 -8.38
N ASN A 794 39.45 -4.61 -8.62
CA ASN A 794 38.79 -5.48 -7.65
C ASN A 794 38.74 -6.92 -8.21
N PRO A 795 38.35 -7.94 -7.41
CA PRO A 795 38.30 -9.35 -7.86
C PRO A 795 37.31 -9.67 -8.98
N LEU A 796 36.30 -8.81 -9.23
CA LEU A 796 35.22 -9.00 -10.20
C LEU A 796 35.30 -8.04 -11.40
N PHE A 797 36.47 -7.42 -11.61
CA PHE A 797 36.76 -6.62 -12.79
C PHE A 797 38.13 -7.04 -13.34
N ASP A 798 38.15 -7.72 -14.48
CA ASP A 798 39.39 -8.14 -15.14
C ASP A 798 39.77 -7.12 -16.22
N THR A 799 40.81 -6.35 -15.96
CA THR A 799 41.24 -5.27 -16.84
C THR A 799 41.77 -5.78 -18.17
N ALA A 800 42.53 -6.88 -18.18
CA ALA A 800 43.11 -7.43 -19.40
C ALA A 800 42.01 -8.01 -20.28
N TRP A 801 41.13 -8.82 -19.69
CA TRP A 801 39.97 -9.40 -20.37
C TRP A 801 39.02 -8.32 -20.91
N TYR A 802 38.74 -7.29 -20.10
CA TYR A 802 37.88 -6.18 -20.52
C TYR A 802 38.46 -5.43 -21.71
N LEU A 803 39.77 -5.14 -21.75
CA LEU A 803 40.41 -4.44 -22.87
C LEU A 803 40.54 -5.32 -24.12
N GLU A 804 40.66 -6.64 -23.96
CA GLU A 804 40.66 -7.60 -25.07
C GLU A 804 39.30 -7.66 -25.76
N HIS A 805 38.20 -7.67 -24.99
CA HIS A 805 36.83 -7.74 -25.51
C HIS A 805 36.26 -6.38 -25.92
N ASN A 806 36.97 -5.29 -25.62
CA ASN A 806 36.58 -3.92 -25.94
C ASN A 806 37.75 -3.18 -26.61
N PRO A 807 38.12 -3.54 -27.86
CA PRO A 807 39.26 -2.97 -28.57
C PRO A 807 39.12 -1.47 -28.79
N ASP A 808 37.90 -0.95 -28.90
CA ASP A 808 37.60 0.48 -28.99
C ASP A 808 38.05 1.26 -27.74
N VAL A 809 37.90 0.67 -26.55
CA VAL A 809 38.37 1.25 -25.28
C VAL A 809 39.89 1.20 -25.20
N ARG A 810 40.49 0.11 -25.67
CA ARG A 810 41.94 -0.12 -25.70
C ARG A 810 42.65 0.85 -26.65
N GLU A 811 42.16 0.96 -27.88
CA GLU A 811 42.72 1.83 -28.93
C GLU A 811 42.55 3.32 -28.59
N ALA A 812 41.45 3.68 -27.91
CA ALA A 812 41.22 5.04 -27.44
C ALA A 812 41.96 5.40 -26.13
N GLU A 813 42.72 4.45 -25.55
CA GLU A 813 43.40 4.57 -24.25
C GLU A 813 42.52 5.14 -23.12
N ILE A 814 41.24 4.73 -23.09
CA ILE A 814 40.29 5.18 -22.07
C ILE A 814 40.43 4.30 -20.83
N ASP A 815 40.41 4.91 -19.64
CA ASP A 815 40.41 4.16 -18.36
C ASP A 815 39.26 3.13 -18.35
N PRO A 816 39.57 1.83 -18.30
CA PRO A 816 38.57 0.77 -18.50
C PRO A 816 37.54 0.71 -17.36
N LEU A 817 37.95 1.01 -16.13
CA LEU A 817 37.06 1.03 -14.97
C LEU A 817 36.08 2.19 -15.04
N LEU A 818 36.57 3.39 -15.36
CA LEU A 818 35.71 4.56 -15.54
C LEU A 818 34.83 4.45 -16.79
N HIS A 819 35.33 3.81 -17.85
CA HIS A 819 34.54 3.49 -19.03
C HIS A 819 33.36 2.60 -18.68
N TYR A 820 33.65 1.46 -18.03
CA TYR A 820 32.63 0.52 -17.60
C TYR A 820 31.61 1.16 -16.66
N PHE A 821 32.08 1.91 -15.66
CA PHE A 821 31.22 2.57 -14.69
C PHE A 821 30.25 3.55 -15.35
N GLY A 822 30.73 4.38 -16.28
CA GLY A 822 29.94 5.47 -16.86
C GLY A 822 29.12 5.08 -18.09
N ARG A 823 29.55 4.08 -18.86
CA ARG A 823 28.94 3.72 -20.16
C ARG A 823 28.90 2.23 -20.39
N GLY A 824 30.03 1.54 -20.23
CA GLY A 824 30.19 0.16 -20.65
C GLY A 824 29.18 -0.81 -20.02
N ALA A 825 28.82 -0.62 -18.75
CA ALA A 825 27.85 -1.49 -18.09
C ALA A 825 26.42 -1.35 -18.65
N PHE A 826 26.03 -0.14 -19.08
CA PHE A 826 24.71 0.12 -19.67
C PHE A 826 24.68 -0.16 -21.18
N GLU A 827 25.85 -0.22 -21.81
CA GLU A 827 26.04 -0.77 -23.16
C GLU A 827 26.07 -2.31 -23.16
N GLY A 828 25.89 -2.94 -22.01
CA GLY A 828 25.85 -4.39 -21.89
C GLY A 828 27.21 -5.08 -21.90
N ARG A 829 28.31 -4.33 -21.84
CA ARG A 829 29.66 -4.90 -21.77
C ARG A 829 29.85 -5.56 -20.41
N ASN A 830 30.49 -6.71 -20.38
CA ASN A 830 30.78 -7.43 -19.14
C ASN A 830 32.13 -6.96 -18.58
N PRO A 831 32.30 -6.84 -17.25
CA PRO A 831 33.57 -6.47 -16.61
C PRO A 831 34.48 -7.68 -16.34
N HIS A 832 33.92 -8.89 -16.39
CA HIS A 832 34.59 -10.14 -16.02
C HIS A 832 33.83 -11.33 -16.64
N PRO A 833 34.49 -12.45 -16.99
CA PRO A 833 33.82 -13.64 -17.55
C PRO A 833 32.68 -14.20 -16.69
N HIS A 834 32.80 -14.06 -15.37
CA HIS A 834 31.84 -14.56 -14.38
C HIS A 834 30.83 -13.51 -13.89
N PHE A 835 30.71 -12.37 -14.57
CA PHE A 835 29.68 -11.38 -14.27
C PHE A 835 29.05 -10.83 -15.56
N SER A 836 27.73 -10.98 -15.72
CA SER A 836 27.03 -10.53 -16.92
C SER A 836 26.19 -9.28 -16.64
N SER A 837 26.57 -8.15 -17.23
CA SER A 837 25.90 -6.85 -17.01
C SER A 837 24.47 -6.85 -17.56
N CYS A 838 24.27 -7.29 -18.81
CA CYS A 838 22.94 -7.38 -19.42
C CYS A 838 22.04 -8.31 -18.62
N TRP A 839 22.52 -9.53 -18.37
CA TRP A 839 21.72 -10.53 -17.68
C TRP A 839 21.39 -10.10 -16.25
N TYR A 840 22.35 -9.47 -15.55
CA TYR A 840 22.11 -8.95 -14.22
C TYR A 840 21.04 -7.84 -14.22
N LEU A 841 21.05 -6.94 -15.21
CA LEU A 841 20.03 -5.89 -15.33
C LEU A 841 18.66 -6.44 -15.78
N GLU A 842 18.65 -7.41 -16.68
CA GLU A 842 17.43 -8.13 -17.12
C GLU A 842 16.76 -8.86 -15.96
N ARG A 843 17.56 -9.56 -15.14
CA ARG A 843 17.06 -10.32 -13.99
C ARG A 843 16.69 -9.44 -12.79
N ASN A 844 17.21 -8.22 -12.75
CA ASN A 844 17.01 -7.25 -11.67
C ASN A 844 16.48 -5.90 -12.21
N PRO A 845 15.18 -5.84 -12.62
CA PRO A 845 14.60 -4.63 -13.22
C PRO A 845 14.58 -3.41 -12.28
N ASP A 846 14.59 -3.63 -10.96
CA ASP A 846 14.70 -2.57 -9.96
C ASP A 846 16.05 -1.86 -10.01
N VAL A 847 17.13 -2.62 -10.26
CA VAL A 847 18.48 -2.07 -10.46
C VAL A 847 18.52 -1.32 -11.79
N ALA A 848 17.94 -1.87 -12.85
CA ALA A 848 17.84 -1.22 -14.16
C ALA A 848 17.08 0.13 -14.09
N GLN A 849 15.95 0.18 -13.39
CA GLN A 849 15.15 1.40 -13.21
C GLN A 849 15.85 2.45 -12.32
N SER A 850 16.64 2.00 -11.34
CA SER A 850 17.40 2.92 -10.46
C SER A 850 18.55 3.64 -11.18
N GLY A 851 18.97 3.14 -12.35
CA GLY A 851 20.14 3.64 -13.07
C GLY A 851 21.48 3.38 -12.36
N ILE A 852 21.50 2.50 -11.36
CA ILE A 852 22.73 2.11 -10.65
C ILE A 852 23.52 1.12 -11.52
N ASN A 853 24.85 1.27 -11.56
CA ASN A 853 25.73 0.34 -12.25
C ASN A 853 25.57 -1.10 -11.70
N PRO A 854 25.37 -2.13 -12.54
CA PRO A 854 25.07 -3.49 -12.11
C PRO A 854 26.15 -4.12 -11.23
N LEU A 855 27.44 -3.93 -11.55
CA LEU A 855 28.52 -4.46 -10.72
C LEU A 855 28.62 -3.71 -9.38
N THR A 856 28.40 -2.40 -9.39
CA THR A 856 28.37 -1.59 -8.16
C THR A 856 27.24 -2.02 -7.24
N HIS A 857 26.05 -2.29 -7.80
CA HIS A 857 24.93 -2.84 -7.05
C HIS A 857 25.27 -4.22 -6.48
N PHE A 858 25.78 -5.12 -7.33
CA PHE A 858 26.12 -6.47 -6.93
C PHE A 858 27.09 -6.47 -5.75
N LEU A 859 28.22 -5.75 -5.84
CA LEU A 859 29.25 -5.68 -4.80
C LEU A 859 28.75 -5.08 -3.47
N ARG A 860 27.79 -4.15 -3.50
CA ARG A 860 27.29 -3.46 -2.31
C ARG A 860 26.13 -4.16 -1.62
N ALA A 861 25.22 -4.74 -2.39
CA ALA A 861 23.95 -5.26 -1.88
C ALA A 861 23.54 -6.56 -2.58
N GLY A 862 23.76 -6.67 -3.90
CA GLY A 862 23.19 -7.76 -4.68
C GLY A 862 23.60 -9.16 -4.25
N TRP A 863 24.86 -9.39 -3.85
CA TRP A 863 25.27 -10.70 -3.33
C TRP A 863 24.70 -11.01 -1.94
N ILE A 864 24.47 -9.98 -1.11
CA ILE A 864 23.84 -10.09 0.22
C ILE A 864 22.35 -10.45 0.07
N GLU A 865 21.70 -9.85 -0.94
CA GLU A 865 20.33 -10.12 -1.33
C GLU A 865 20.15 -11.46 -2.06
N GLY A 866 21.21 -12.26 -2.20
CA GLY A 866 21.17 -13.58 -2.85
C GLY A 866 20.98 -13.54 -4.37
N ARG A 867 21.17 -12.39 -5.01
CA ARG A 867 21.00 -12.25 -6.47
C ARG A 867 22.16 -12.90 -7.20
N ALA A 868 21.88 -13.77 -8.17
CA ALA A 868 22.93 -14.39 -8.97
C ALA A 868 23.66 -13.36 -9.86
N PRO A 869 24.98 -13.52 -10.09
CA PRO A 869 25.79 -12.60 -10.91
C PRO A 869 25.79 -12.93 -12.42
N ASN A 870 25.46 -14.16 -12.77
CA ASN A 870 25.37 -14.67 -14.15
C ASN A 870 24.48 -15.94 -14.17
N PRO A 871 24.04 -16.41 -15.35
CA PRO A 871 23.17 -17.59 -15.47
C PRO A 871 23.76 -18.90 -14.93
N GLY A 872 25.10 -19.03 -14.95
CA GLY A 872 25.82 -20.27 -14.60
C GLY A 872 26.32 -20.33 -13.15
N PHE A 873 25.95 -19.36 -12.30
CA PHE A 873 26.36 -19.35 -10.89
C PHE A 873 25.15 -19.52 -9.97
N ASP A 874 24.97 -20.75 -9.47
CA ASP A 874 23.93 -21.09 -8.50
C ASP A 874 24.28 -20.56 -7.10
N MET A 875 23.72 -19.40 -6.76
CA MET A 875 23.97 -18.73 -5.48
C MET A 875 23.43 -19.54 -4.28
N PRO A 876 22.16 -20.02 -4.27
CA PRO A 876 21.67 -20.92 -3.22
C PRO A 876 22.46 -22.23 -3.06
N GLY A 877 22.81 -22.89 -4.17
CA GLY A 877 23.60 -24.12 -4.14
C GLY A 877 25.02 -23.92 -3.59
N TYR A 878 25.65 -22.79 -3.93
CA TYR A 878 26.99 -22.47 -3.42
C TYR A 878 26.98 -22.15 -1.91
N LEU A 879 26.00 -21.38 -1.44
CA LEU A 879 25.88 -21.02 -0.02
C LEU A 879 25.47 -22.20 0.86
N SER A 880 24.70 -23.16 0.33
CA SER A 880 24.34 -24.38 1.08
C SER A 880 25.52 -25.35 1.22
N SER A 881 26.41 -25.40 0.23
CA SER A 881 27.63 -26.23 0.26
C SER A 881 28.80 -25.59 1.02
N HIS A 882 28.78 -24.27 1.24
CA HIS A 882 29.82 -23.51 1.94
C HIS A 882 29.20 -22.65 3.08
N PRO A 883 28.70 -23.29 4.17
CA PRO A 883 28.04 -22.58 5.26
C PRO A 883 28.99 -21.63 6.03
N ASP A 884 30.30 -21.87 5.97
CA ASP A 884 31.34 -20.99 6.50
C ASP A 884 31.41 -19.65 5.76
N VAL A 885 31.21 -19.64 4.44
CA VAL A 885 31.13 -18.42 3.60
C VAL A 885 29.89 -17.60 3.97
N ALA A 886 28.76 -18.29 4.19
CA ALA A 886 27.53 -17.66 4.64
C ALA A 886 27.68 -17.05 6.05
N ALA A 887 28.28 -17.79 6.98
CA ALA A 887 28.50 -17.34 8.36
C ALA A 887 29.52 -16.20 8.47
N ALA A 888 30.56 -16.20 7.62
CA ALA A 888 31.58 -15.16 7.56
C ALA A 888 31.14 -13.92 6.74
N ASN A 889 29.95 -13.96 6.13
CA ASN A 889 29.41 -12.91 5.27
C ASN A 889 30.42 -12.49 4.17
N ILE A 890 31.00 -13.49 3.50
CA ILE A 890 31.97 -13.28 2.41
C ILE A 890 31.23 -13.35 1.08
N ASN A 891 31.58 -12.47 0.13
CA ASN A 891 30.99 -12.48 -1.20
C ASN A 891 31.20 -13.86 -1.88
N PRO A 892 30.13 -14.62 -2.19
CA PRO A 892 30.25 -16.01 -2.66
C PRO A 892 30.96 -16.14 -4.00
N LEU A 893 30.75 -15.19 -4.92
CA LEU A 893 31.43 -15.21 -6.21
C LEU A 893 32.92 -14.90 -6.06
N VAL A 894 33.29 -13.97 -5.17
CA VAL A 894 34.70 -13.67 -4.88
C VAL A 894 35.37 -14.87 -4.20
N HIS A 895 34.68 -15.52 -3.26
CA HIS A 895 35.17 -16.73 -2.60
C HIS A 895 35.40 -17.85 -3.63
N TYR A 896 34.41 -18.10 -4.50
CA TYR A 896 34.51 -19.07 -5.58
C TYR A 896 35.72 -18.81 -6.48
N LEU A 897 35.92 -17.58 -6.94
CA LEU A 897 37.04 -17.23 -7.84
C LEU A 897 38.42 -17.36 -7.17
N LEU A 898 38.54 -17.00 -5.89
CA LEU A 898 39.80 -17.12 -5.16
C LEU A 898 40.17 -18.58 -4.87
N HIS A 899 39.19 -19.44 -4.57
CA HIS A 899 39.43 -20.87 -4.31
C HIS A 899 39.65 -21.68 -5.57
N ARG A 900 38.97 -21.33 -6.69
CA ARG A 900 39.25 -21.92 -8.01
C ARG A 900 40.70 -21.73 -8.48
N ARG A 901 41.37 -20.69 -7.98
CA ARG A 901 42.76 -20.36 -8.33
C ARG A 901 43.79 -21.08 -7.45
N ASN A 902 43.38 -21.60 -6.29
CA ASN A 902 44.24 -22.36 -5.36
C ASN A 902 44.14 -23.88 -5.58
N ASP A 903 43.03 -24.39 -6.08
CA ASP A 903 42.87 -25.80 -6.42
C ASP A 903 43.27 -26.07 -7.87
N GLY A 904 44.57 -26.30 -8.09
CA GLY A 904 45.12 -26.75 -9.38
C GLY A 904 44.75 -28.20 -9.72
N ARG A 905 43.45 -28.48 -9.91
CA ARG A 905 42.97 -29.73 -10.51
C ARG A 905 41.96 -29.45 -11.62
N ASP A 906 42.39 -29.74 -12.84
CA ASP A 906 41.51 -30.02 -13.97
C ASP A 906 40.42 -31.01 -13.57
N SER A 907 39.16 -30.65 -13.82
CA SER A 907 38.13 -31.60 -14.25
C SER A 907 36.98 -30.85 -14.92
N GLN A 908 36.56 -31.40 -16.05
CA GLN A 908 35.63 -30.87 -17.03
C GLN A 908 34.23 -30.53 -16.48
N PRO A 909 33.47 -29.67 -17.18
CA PRO A 909 32.04 -29.57 -17.02
C PRO A 909 31.38 -30.85 -17.56
N SER A 910 30.69 -31.59 -16.71
CA SER A 910 29.74 -32.60 -17.15
C SER A 910 28.54 -31.91 -17.81
N GLY A 911 28.40 -32.06 -19.13
CA GLY A 911 27.10 -32.04 -19.83
C GLY A 911 26.20 -33.16 -19.29
N ASP A 912 24.89 -33.23 -19.54
CA ASP A 912 24.13 -32.78 -20.72
C ASP A 912 22.69 -32.41 -20.35
N SER A 913 22.14 -31.41 -21.04
CA SER A 913 20.92 -31.60 -21.85
C SER A 913 20.75 -30.39 -22.77
N ALA A 914 20.90 -30.64 -24.06
CA ALA A 914 20.81 -29.67 -25.14
C ALA A 914 19.40 -29.09 -25.33
N PRO A 915 19.25 -27.84 -25.79
CA PRO A 915 18.13 -27.43 -26.61
C PRO A 915 18.42 -27.79 -28.07
N GLY A 916 17.51 -28.55 -28.68
CA GLY A 916 17.53 -28.88 -30.09
C GLY A 916 17.54 -27.63 -30.98
N THR A 917 18.46 -27.66 -31.93
CA THR A 917 18.56 -26.75 -33.07
C THR A 917 17.39 -27.00 -34.03
N HIS A 918 16.53 -26.00 -34.23
CA HIS A 918 15.89 -25.83 -35.53
C HIS A 918 16.82 -25.01 -36.41
N SER A 919 17.52 -25.72 -37.30
CA SER A 919 18.23 -25.16 -38.45
C SER A 919 17.25 -24.62 -39.48
N ALA A 920 17.56 -23.46 -40.07
CA ALA A 920 17.33 -23.21 -41.48
C ALA A 920 18.31 -22.15 -41.98
N GLY A 921 19.37 -22.62 -42.64
CA GLY A 921 20.26 -21.80 -43.44
C GLY A 921 19.62 -21.36 -44.75
N GLN A 922 20.24 -20.34 -45.33
CA GLN A 922 19.98 -19.78 -46.66
C GLN A 922 19.70 -20.85 -47.75
N ARG A 923 18.65 -20.61 -48.53
CA ARG A 923 18.65 -20.81 -49.99
C ARG A 923 17.90 -19.65 -50.65
N LEU A 924 18.63 -18.86 -51.43
CA LEU A 924 18.09 -18.27 -52.66
C LEU A 924 18.20 -19.36 -53.72
N ASP A 925 17.08 -19.70 -54.35
CA ASP A 925 16.94 -19.91 -55.80
C ASP A 925 15.54 -20.46 -56.14
N GLY A 926 14.88 -19.79 -57.09
CA GLY A 926 14.08 -20.47 -58.11
C GLY A 926 12.55 -20.54 -57.93
N PHE A 927 11.86 -19.68 -58.69
CA PHE A 927 10.66 -19.96 -59.50
C PHE A 927 9.48 -20.73 -58.89
N ALA A 928 8.39 -19.99 -58.59
CA ALA A 928 7.05 -20.05 -59.20
C ALA A 928 6.00 -19.50 -58.22
#